data_AF-A0A7E6FK94-F1
#
_entry.id   AF-A0A7E6FK94-F1
#
_cell.length_a   1.000
_cell.length_b   1.000
_cell.length_c   1.000
_cell.angle_alpha   90.00
_cell.angle_beta   90.00
_cell.angle_gamma   90.00
#
_symmetry.space_group_name_H-M   'P 1'
#
loop_
_entity.id
_entity.type
_entity.pdbx_description
1 polymer ?
#
loop_
_entity_poly.entity_id
_entity_poly.type
_entity_poly.pdbx_seq_one_letter_code
_entity_poly.pdbx_strand_id
1 'polypeptide(L)'
;MLYYYIIIKLVFVVIMIEKSRKYTSPTQITTMRRSTPVPLHERSRSLKLSEISRQFDSGNYRNRRLKSKKPVFTQLRAPFIPPPAKTSKGSKYITQIVKDTNSDGSDEDGKIQNQIQNYEKKIDDLMFEVGSLKNQVDLQKALHDIEKNGSMLETRRKMMEEHADQLKTICGELDASSNENRVLRQNLNQLKEVAEEKKAQCEKLCSEKDKLTRKLIEVELDGQAAGKLVSEMNLAIGKLVEEIKPTPTQSDTAYKFSRQKDALLNKLSTFESTNQTLQKMLQDRHSEEIGLQRVAEQNRLLFQKLQGVEKEKEKMILTQFTQDRTISDLETTVSEQKEEVNSLKRLQKSVEQTRGHLQRQLRTKEADCNRMSVQIQTLEKQLAEAVMDNKRLQRQMSTVRDQSDKDKGYLKKATRLLKQKASYTEDTVEHLNSELVNKEKELTDASTQLDVYRTRLEQISQEKSSAFAECSKLKQEMEDLQNKIHLYEDNSTETSRMSAMLEEKTLECQNKCQENEKLMSIQEELTSKLTEAETNVNHLQTKLTQAEEIIEEYKGRMDISRSEANNTLSLLEEQQKQNSRIQREGEDELDKVKKRLHQRLLELEPLPEMLKTTELKVQDFEQQLHLSERKNTENIKLIAGLTSKLEHVNEMLEEAKQMNQEYVEENRSLRNKVDTLERKFLEVTEQNRELMTTISKREETIRLNNVRLEEKTQETMSLTHQLENALQDLKQQSSSFHDRVISKERLSQQKILDLECQVNQVKTEVNRVKREKDENDRRCNSRLHDLKDRLEQSQSTNRSLQNYVQFLKTSYRNVYGDMTESFLRPTLP
;
A
#
# COMPACT_ATOMS: atom_id res chain seq x y z
N MET A 1 -43.45 24.98 -97.98
CA MET A 1 -43.82 24.15 -99.14
C MET A 1 -42.59 23.97 -100.02
N LEU A 2 -42.08 22.73 -100.02
CA LEU A 2 -41.09 22.11 -100.92
C LEU A 2 -39.82 22.89 -101.30
N TYR A 3 -38.77 22.85 -100.46
CA TYR A 3 -37.37 22.60 -100.89
C TYR A 3 -36.40 22.38 -99.71
N TYR A 4 -36.70 22.87 -98.49
CA TYR A 4 -35.83 22.75 -97.29
C TYR A 4 -35.89 21.40 -96.54
N TYR A 5 -36.65 20.45 -97.08
CA TYR A 5 -36.59 19.00 -96.80
C TYR A 5 -35.25 18.37 -97.27
N ILE A 6 -34.24 19.17 -97.65
CA ILE A 6 -32.94 18.72 -98.17
C ILE A 6 -31.77 19.01 -97.20
N ILE A 7 -31.86 19.97 -96.25
CA ILE A 7 -30.74 20.26 -95.32
C ILE A 7 -30.70 19.33 -94.09
N ILE A 8 -31.81 18.65 -93.76
CA ILE A 8 -31.79 17.48 -92.85
C ILE A 8 -30.92 16.34 -93.42
N LYS A 9 -30.52 16.41 -94.70
CA LYS A 9 -29.62 15.47 -95.37
C LYS A 9 -28.20 16.01 -95.60
N LEU A 10 -27.83 17.13 -94.99
CA LEU A 10 -26.44 17.56 -94.85
C LEU A 10 -25.99 17.36 -93.39
N VAL A 11 -25.98 16.10 -92.95
CA VAL A 11 -24.74 15.31 -93.04
C VAL A 11 -23.98 15.50 -91.73
N PHE A 12 -24.12 14.64 -90.72
CA PHE A 12 -23.72 13.22 -90.74
C PHE A 12 -22.25 12.97 -91.15
N VAL A 13 -21.46 14.03 -91.42
CA VAL A 13 -20.00 13.96 -91.70
C VAL A 13 -19.20 14.88 -90.78
N VAL A 14 -19.83 15.66 -89.90
CA VAL A 14 -19.06 16.49 -88.95
C VAL A 14 -18.56 15.65 -87.77
N ILE A 15 -17.66 14.71 -88.09
CA ILE A 15 -16.51 14.42 -87.22
C ILE A 15 -16.92 13.48 -86.08
N MET A 16 -17.04 12.18 -86.30
CA MET A 16 -15.99 11.32 -86.82
C MET A 16 -14.66 11.61 -86.10
N ILE A 17 -14.39 10.76 -85.11
CA ILE A 17 -13.02 10.38 -84.75
C ILE A 17 -12.17 11.54 -84.20
N GLU A 18 -12.28 11.74 -82.89
CA GLU A 18 -11.14 12.19 -82.07
C GLU A 18 -11.31 11.65 -80.65
N LYS A 19 -10.77 10.47 -80.38
CA LYS A 19 -9.39 10.25 -79.87
C LYS A 19 -9.23 10.53 -78.38
N SER A 20 -9.13 9.41 -77.66
CA SER A 20 -7.90 9.00 -76.96
C SER A 20 -7.50 9.64 -75.62
N ARG A 21 -6.96 8.75 -74.74
CA ARG A 21 -5.90 8.88 -73.70
C ARG A 21 -6.42 8.55 -72.28
N LYS A 22 -5.74 7.80 -71.39
CA LYS A 22 -4.37 7.23 -71.23
C LYS A 22 -4.45 6.15 -70.09
N TYR A 23 -3.91 4.94 -70.22
CA TYR A 23 -2.59 4.41 -69.78
C TYR A 23 -2.22 4.46 -68.27
N THR A 24 -1.99 3.29 -67.62
CA THR A 24 -0.66 2.78 -67.16
C THR A 24 -0.77 1.52 -66.24
N SER A 25 0.20 0.60 -66.35
CA SER A 25 0.49 -0.60 -65.49
C SER A 25 1.88 -0.39 -64.81
N PRO A 26 2.60 -1.34 -64.13
CA PRO A 26 2.37 -2.74 -63.68
C PRO A 26 2.82 -2.99 -62.18
N THR A 27 2.80 -4.19 -61.57
CA THR A 27 3.93 -5.17 -61.46
C THR A 27 3.52 -6.41 -60.62
N GLN A 28 4.02 -7.60 -60.99
CA GLN A 28 3.82 -8.93 -60.39
C GLN A 28 4.79 -9.22 -59.21
N ILE A 29 4.48 -10.21 -58.35
CA ILE A 29 5.37 -11.31 -57.93
C ILE A 29 4.54 -12.48 -57.39
N THR A 30 5.04 -13.68 -57.68
CA THR A 30 4.43 -15.01 -57.70
C THR A 30 4.95 -15.88 -56.57
N THR A 31 4.11 -16.78 -56.01
CA THR A 31 4.42 -18.19 -55.62
C THR A 31 3.10 -18.83 -55.10
N MET A 32 2.40 -19.73 -55.83
CA MET A 32 2.62 -21.20 -55.95
C MET A 32 2.88 -21.85 -54.57
N ARG A 33 2.15 -22.85 -54.03
CA ARG A 33 1.46 -24.02 -54.58
C ARG A 33 0.64 -24.72 -53.46
N ARG A 34 -0.48 -25.37 -53.82
CA ARG A 34 -0.99 -26.76 -53.50
C ARG A 34 -0.79 -27.32 -52.06
N SER A 35 -1.63 -28.15 -51.43
CA SER A 35 -2.75 -29.04 -51.78
C SER A 35 -3.23 -29.75 -50.48
N THR A 36 -4.49 -30.18 -50.44
CA THR A 36 -5.27 -30.98 -49.44
C THR A 36 -4.71 -32.43 -49.20
N PRO A 37 -5.36 -33.43 -48.50
CA PRO A 37 -6.49 -33.53 -47.52
C PRO A 37 -6.32 -34.57 -46.31
N VAL A 38 -7.16 -34.45 -45.23
CA VAL A 38 -8.03 -35.47 -44.49
C VAL A 38 -7.35 -36.77 -43.89
N PRO A 39 -7.89 -37.67 -42.97
CA PRO A 39 -9.10 -37.76 -42.11
C PRO A 39 -9.00 -38.34 -40.63
N LEU A 40 -10.16 -38.26 -39.93
CA LEU A 40 -10.87 -39.26 -39.05
C LEU A 40 -10.45 -39.57 -37.59
N HIS A 41 -11.35 -39.30 -36.64
CA HIS A 41 -12.28 -40.21 -35.91
C HIS A 41 -12.99 -39.37 -34.79
N GLU A 42 -14.19 -39.58 -34.25
CA GLU A 42 -15.36 -40.44 -34.49
C GLU A 42 -16.48 -39.99 -33.48
N ARG A 43 -17.71 -40.51 -33.63
CA ARG A 43 -18.80 -40.63 -32.63
C ARG A 43 -19.68 -39.43 -32.19
N SER A 44 -20.77 -39.27 -32.94
CA SER A 44 -22.15 -39.69 -32.60
C SER A 44 -22.85 -39.30 -31.26
N ARG A 45 -23.83 -38.39 -31.42
CA ARG A 45 -25.29 -38.44 -31.07
C ARG A 45 -25.83 -38.26 -29.63
N SER A 46 -26.72 -37.25 -29.53
CA SER A 46 -28.03 -37.13 -28.81
C SER A 46 -28.06 -37.05 -27.27
N LEU A 47 -28.88 -36.24 -26.57
CA LEU A 47 -29.97 -35.28 -26.85
C LEU A 47 -30.35 -34.52 -25.55
N LYS A 48 -30.94 -33.30 -25.69
CA LYS A 48 -31.90 -32.56 -24.80
C LYS A 48 -31.45 -31.79 -23.53
N LEU A 49 -31.63 -30.47 -23.59
CA LEU A 49 -32.33 -29.48 -22.71
C LEU A 49 -31.74 -28.09 -23.08
N SER A 50 -32.37 -26.91 -23.08
CA SER A 50 -33.70 -26.40 -22.72
C SER A 50 -33.76 -24.92 -23.17
N GLU A 51 -34.88 -24.53 -23.78
CA GLU A 51 -35.63 -23.28 -23.67
C GLU A 51 -35.06 -21.88 -23.32
N ILE A 52 -35.59 -20.90 -24.08
CA ILE A 52 -35.94 -19.49 -23.77
C ILE A 52 -34.85 -18.41 -23.94
N SER A 53 -35.01 -17.58 -24.98
CA SER A 53 -34.87 -16.12 -24.81
C SER A 53 -35.77 -15.34 -25.77
N ARG A 54 -36.27 -14.21 -25.26
CA ARG A 54 -37.48 -13.49 -25.65
C ARG A 54 -37.25 -12.50 -26.79
N GLN A 55 -38.24 -12.44 -27.68
CA GLN A 55 -38.55 -11.29 -28.54
C GLN A 55 -39.16 -10.16 -27.71
N PHE A 56 -38.82 -8.92 -28.07
CA PHE A 56 -39.66 -7.74 -27.81
C PHE A 56 -39.68 -6.91 -29.09
N ASP A 57 -40.85 -6.84 -29.72
CA ASP A 57 -41.18 -5.82 -30.71
C ASP A 57 -42.20 -4.87 -30.10
N SER A 58 -41.90 -3.58 -30.24
CA SER A 58 -42.65 -2.44 -29.75
C SER A 58 -43.63 -1.92 -30.80
N GLY A 59 -44.87 -1.62 -30.40
CA GLY A 59 -45.86 -0.95 -31.24
C GLY A 59 -46.56 0.20 -30.52
N ASN A 60 -46.20 1.43 -30.94
CA ASN A 60 -46.98 2.67 -31.04
C ASN A 60 -48.25 2.90 -30.22
N TYR A 61 -48.41 4.11 -29.64
CA TYR A 61 -49.58 4.96 -29.92
C TYR A 61 -49.30 6.46 -29.65
N ARG A 62 -49.87 7.30 -30.53
CA ARG A 62 -49.81 8.78 -30.59
C ARG A 62 -50.84 9.47 -29.66
N ASN A 63 -50.43 10.63 -29.13
CA ASN A 63 -51.15 11.91 -28.94
C ASN A 63 -52.54 11.99 -28.26
N ARG A 64 -52.62 12.72 -27.13
CA ARG A 64 -53.35 14.03 -27.05
C ARG A 64 -53.21 14.80 -25.72
N ARG A 65 -52.68 16.03 -25.85
CA ARG A 65 -53.06 17.36 -25.26
C ARG A 65 -53.62 17.53 -23.82
N LEU A 66 -52.94 18.46 -23.13
CA LEU A 66 -53.39 19.65 -22.36
C LEU A 66 -53.70 19.57 -20.84
N LYS A 67 -52.82 20.29 -20.12
CA LYS A 67 -53.05 21.32 -19.07
C LYS A 67 -53.60 20.94 -17.67
N SER A 68 -52.75 21.30 -16.70
CA SER A 68 -53.02 22.14 -15.51
C SER A 68 -53.14 21.49 -14.12
N LYS A 69 -52.19 21.92 -13.27
CA LYS A 69 -52.24 22.32 -11.85
C LYS A 69 -52.93 21.43 -10.78
N LYS A 70 -52.06 21.04 -9.83
CA LYS A 70 -52.19 20.79 -8.37
C LYS A 70 -52.83 19.47 -7.90
N PRO A 71 -52.18 18.73 -6.98
CA PRO A 71 -52.81 17.64 -6.23
C PRO A 71 -53.33 18.14 -4.87
N VAL A 72 -54.55 17.74 -4.53
CA VAL A 72 -55.04 17.59 -3.15
C VAL A 72 -55.58 16.17 -3.08
N PHE A 73 -54.93 15.30 -2.31
CA PHE A 73 -55.39 13.93 -2.07
C PHE A 73 -55.99 13.85 -0.67
N THR A 74 -57.32 13.79 -0.60
CA THR A 74 -58.06 13.28 0.57
C THR A 74 -58.66 11.93 0.17
N GLN A 75 -58.11 10.83 0.69
CA GLN A 75 -58.70 9.51 0.54
C GLN A 75 -59.79 9.29 1.60
N LEU A 76 -61.01 9.09 1.13
CA LEU A 76 -62.12 8.50 1.87
C LEU A 76 -62.07 6.97 1.76
N ARG A 77 -62.49 6.34 2.86
CA ARG A 77 -62.42 4.93 3.26
C ARG A 77 -63.52 4.08 2.61
N ALA A 78 -63.23 2.82 2.29
CA ALA A 78 -64.19 1.71 2.09
C ALA A 78 -63.48 0.34 2.35
N PRO A 79 -64.18 -0.78 2.55
CA PRO A 79 -64.22 -1.49 3.84
C PRO A 79 -63.46 -2.83 3.89
N PHE A 80 -63.22 -3.25 5.14
CA PHE A 80 -62.50 -4.46 5.57
C PHE A 80 -63.35 -5.72 5.41
N ILE A 81 -62.79 -6.80 4.85
CA ILE A 81 -63.36 -8.16 4.82
C ILE A 81 -62.36 -9.10 5.52
N PRO A 82 -62.74 -9.86 6.57
CA PRO A 82 -61.83 -10.79 7.24
C PRO A 82 -61.69 -12.11 6.46
N PRO A 83 -60.52 -12.78 6.50
CA PRO A 83 -60.35 -14.09 5.89
C PRO A 83 -61.02 -15.19 6.75
N PRO A 84 -61.58 -16.25 6.13
CA PRO A 84 -62.26 -17.32 6.86
C PRO A 84 -61.28 -18.25 7.58
N ALA A 85 -61.77 -18.76 8.71
CA ALA A 85 -61.09 -19.61 9.67
C ALA A 85 -60.54 -20.92 9.09
N LYS A 86 -59.46 -21.40 9.70
CA LYS A 86 -58.91 -22.74 9.53
C LYS A 86 -59.91 -23.79 10.02
N THR A 87 -60.23 -24.77 9.18
CA THR A 87 -60.58 -26.12 9.64
C THR A 87 -59.77 -27.16 8.87
N SER A 88 -59.01 -27.93 9.63
CA SER A 88 -58.47 -29.23 9.26
C SER A 88 -59.61 -30.17 8.90
N LYS A 89 -59.50 -30.87 7.77
CA LYS A 89 -59.69 -32.32 7.64
C LYS A 89 -59.26 -32.77 6.24
N GLY A 90 -58.29 -33.66 6.21
CA GLY A 90 -57.72 -34.23 4.99
C GLY A 90 -58.76 -35.01 4.18
N SER A 91 -58.72 -34.81 2.86
CA SER A 91 -59.39 -35.66 1.89
C SER A 91 -58.32 -36.48 1.17
N LYS A 92 -58.32 -37.80 1.45
CA LYS A 92 -57.53 -38.79 0.71
C LYS A 92 -58.16 -38.95 -0.68
N TYR A 93 -57.48 -38.49 -1.72
CA TYR A 93 -57.77 -38.94 -3.08
C TYR A 93 -57.01 -40.23 -3.35
N ILE A 94 -57.77 -41.31 -3.37
CA ILE A 94 -57.41 -42.59 -3.98
C ILE A 94 -57.52 -42.42 -5.50
N THR A 95 -56.41 -42.57 -6.21
CA THR A 95 -56.36 -42.82 -7.65
C THR A 95 -55.36 -43.96 -7.85
N GLN A 96 -55.78 -45.22 -7.79
CA GLN A 96 -56.30 -46.06 -8.88
C GLN A 96 -55.17 -46.70 -9.72
N ILE A 97 -55.39 -47.96 -10.10
CA ILE A 97 -54.81 -48.73 -11.23
C ILE A 97 -53.92 -49.93 -10.86
N VAL A 98 -54.57 -51.08 -11.05
CA VAL A 98 -54.13 -52.44 -11.36
C VAL A 98 -52.89 -52.53 -12.26
N LYS A 99 -51.95 -53.43 -11.93
CA LYS A 99 -51.47 -54.49 -12.84
C LYS A 99 -50.59 -55.52 -12.14
N ASP A 100 -51.02 -56.76 -12.27
CA ASP A 100 -50.27 -58.00 -12.06
C ASP A 100 -48.90 -57.98 -12.77
N THR A 101 -47.89 -58.61 -12.18
CA THR A 101 -47.28 -59.87 -12.69
C THR A 101 -46.13 -60.31 -11.78
N ASN A 102 -46.16 -61.60 -11.45
CA ASN A 102 -45.12 -62.45 -10.87
C ASN A 102 -43.66 -62.01 -11.07
N SER A 103 -42.84 -62.13 -10.02
CA SER A 103 -41.62 -62.95 -10.05
C SER A 103 -40.92 -62.90 -8.69
N ASP A 104 -40.63 -64.09 -8.17
CA ASP A 104 -39.67 -64.39 -7.12
C ASP A 104 -38.34 -63.61 -7.31
N GLY A 105 -37.79 -63.00 -6.26
CA GLY A 105 -36.63 -62.12 -6.39
C GLY A 105 -36.16 -61.33 -5.16
N SER A 106 -35.70 -62.03 -4.11
CA SER A 106 -34.68 -61.56 -3.13
C SER A 106 -35.02 -60.51 -2.07
N ASP A 107 -34.49 -60.72 -0.86
CA ASP A 107 -34.44 -59.86 0.34
C ASP A 107 -33.93 -58.41 0.15
N GLU A 108 -33.64 -57.98 -1.09
CA GLU A 108 -33.13 -56.64 -1.42
C GLU A 108 -34.25 -55.61 -1.69
N ASP A 109 -35.41 -56.03 -2.24
CA ASP A 109 -36.52 -55.10 -2.51
C ASP A 109 -37.16 -54.54 -1.23
N GLY A 110 -37.21 -55.33 -0.16
CA GLY A 110 -37.67 -54.87 1.16
C GLY A 110 -36.73 -53.86 1.81
N LYS A 111 -35.42 -53.90 1.54
CA LYS A 111 -34.46 -52.90 2.02
C LYS A 111 -34.59 -51.59 1.25
N ILE A 112 -34.82 -51.67 -0.06
CA ILE A 112 -35.05 -50.49 -0.91
C ILE A 112 -36.36 -49.80 -0.49
N GLN A 113 -37.43 -50.56 -0.25
CA GLN A 113 -38.71 -50.00 0.23
C GLN A 113 -38.56 -49.30 1.59
N ASN A 114 -37.80 -49.88 2.53
CA ASN A 114 -37.51 -49.26 3.83
C ASN A 114 -36.64 -48.01 3.70
N GLN A 115 -35.67 -47.99 2.78
CA GLN A 115 -34.89 -46.79 2.50
C GLN A 115 -35.76 -45.68 1.89
N ILE A 116 -36.66 -46.02 0.97
CA ILE A 116 -37.63 -45.08 0.40
C ILE A 116 -38.51 -44.49 1.51
N GLN A 117 -39.09 -45.31 2.39
CA GLN A 117 -39.87 -44.81 3.54
C GLN A 117 -39.06 -43.90 4.47
N ASN A 118 -37.78 -44.22 4.70
CA ASN A 118 -36.91 -43.36 5.49
C ASN A 118 -36.63 -42.02 4.80
N TYR A 119 -36.46 -42.01 3.47
CA TYR A 119 -36.32 -40.77 2.70
C TYR A 119 -37.62 -39.96 2.65
N GLU A 120 -38.77 -40.60 2.48
CA GLU A 120 -40.09 -39.96 2.53
C GLU A 120 -40.32 -39.31 3.89
N LYS A 121 -40.06 -40.02 4.98
CA LYS A 121 -40.16 -39.46 6.34
C LYS A 121 -39.22 -38.27 6.54
N LYS A 122 -38.00 -38.35 6.02
CA LYS A 122 -37.04 -37.25 6.09
C LYS A 122 -37.47 -36.05 5.24
N ILE A 123 -38.12 -36.28 4.10
CA ILE A 123 -38.71 -35.22 3.27
C ILE A 123 -39.87 -34.57 4.02
N ASP A 124 -40.74 -35.35 4.66
CA ASP A 124 -41.86 -34.83 5.45
C ASP A 124 -41.38 -33.99 6.65
N ASP A 125 -40.36 -34.45 7.37
CA ASP A 125 -39.74 -33.71 8.47
C ASP A 125 -39.11 -32.39 7.97
N LEU A 126 -38.41 -32.43 6.84
CA LEU A 126 -37.86 -31.23 6.20
C LEU A 126 -38.96 -30.29 5.67
N MET A 127 -40.06 -30.82 5.13
CA MET A 127 -41.20 -30.03 4.67
C MET A 127 -41.91 -29.36 5.85
N PHE A 128 -42.01 -30.03 6.99
CA PHE A 128 -42.52 -29.46 8.22
C PHE A 128 -41.59 -28.36 8.76
N GLU A 129 -40.27 -28.60 8.76
CA GLU A 129 -39.28 -27.61 9.18
C GLU A 129 -39.27 -26.38 8.27
N VAL A 130 -39.31 -26.58 6.94
CA VAL A 130 -39.43 -25.50 5.95
C VAL A 130 -40.77 -24.77 6.11
N GLY A 131 -41.87 -25.48 6.39
CA GLY A 131 -43.16 -24.87 6.68
C GLY A 131 -43.14 -24.02 7.96
N SER A 132 -42.47 -24.51 9.01
CA SER A 132 -42.26 -23.80 10.27
C SER A 132 -41.39 -22.56 10.07
N LEU A 133 -40.25 -22.68 9.37
CA LEU A 133 -39.36 -21.58 9.03
C LEU A 133 -40.05 -20.54 8.15
N LYS A 134 -40.88 -20.97 7.19
CA LYS A 134 -41.68 -20.06 6.37
C LYS A 134 -42.67 -19.27 7.22
N ASN A 135 -43.40 -19.94 8.11
CA ASN A 135 -44.30 -19.27 9.06
C ASN A 135 -43.54 -18.31 10.00
N GLN A 136 -42.32 -18.67 10.42
CA GLN A 136 -41.48 -17.82 11.25
C GLN A 136 -41.01 -16.57 10.50
N VAL A 137 -40.62 -16.70 9.23
CA VAL A 137 -40.25 -15.58 8.36
C VAL A 137 -41.45 -14.68 8.09
N ASP A 138 -42.63 -15.25 7.83
CA ASP A 138 -43.85 -14.48 7.61
C ASP A 138 -44.31 -13.77 8.90
N LEU A 139 -44.13 -14.38 10.07
CA LEU A 139 -44.36 -13.74 11.36
C LEU A 139 -43.36 -12.60 11.61
N GLN A 140 -42.08 -12.78 11.28
CA GLN A 140 -41.08 -11.71 11.39
C GLN A 140 -41.38 -10.53 10.48
N LYS A 141 -41.85 -10.79 9.25
CA LYS A 141 -42.31 -9.73 8.34
C LYS A 141 -43.53 -9.00 8.90
N ALA A 142 -44.53 -9.73 9.41
CA ALA A 142 -45.71 -9.14 10.02
C ALA A 142 -45.36 -8.29 11.26
N LEU A 143 -44.45 -8.76 12.12
CA LEU A 143 -43.96 -7.99 13.27
C LEU A 143 -43.23 -6.73 12.83
N HIS A 144 -42.37 -6.81 11.82
CA HIS A 144 -41.66 -5.66 11.27
C HIS A 144 -42.62 -4.62 10.66
N ASP A 145 -43.66 -5.07 9.95
CA ASP A 145 -44.68 -4.20 9.39
C ASP A 145 -45.54 -3.54 10.50
N ILE A 146 -45.85 -4.27 11.57
CA ILE A 146 -46.53 -3.71 12.75
C ILE A 146 -45.66 -2.66 13.43
N GLU A 147 -44.37 -2.92 13.61
CA GLU A 147 -43.43 -1.98 14.21
C GLU A 147 -43.28 -0.71 13.36
N LYS A 148 -43.13 -0.88 12.04
CA LYS A 148 -43.10 0.24 11.09
C LYS A 148 -44.39 1.06 11.14
N ASN A 149 -45.55 0.40 11.12
CA ASN A 149 -46.84 1.09 11.22
C ASN A 149 -47.03 1.77 12.59
N GLY A 150 -46.57 1.15 13.67
CA GLY A 150 -46.55 1.74 15.01
C GLY A 150 -45.72 3.01 15.06
N SER A 151 -44.53 3.00 14.46
CA SER A 151 -43.67 4.19 14.35
C SER A 151 -44.33 5.32 13.55
N MET A 152 -45.05 5.00 12.46
CA MET A 152 -45.78 5.96 11.64
C MET A 152 -47.00 6.54 12.35
N LEU A 153 -47.68 5.74 13.16
CA LEU A 153 -48.80 6.21 13.98
C LEU A 153 -48.32 7.09 15.13
N GLU A 154 -47.17 6.77 15.71
CA GLU A 154 -46.56 7.58 16.78
C GLU A 154 -46.11 8.94 16.25
N THR A 155 -45.47 9.01 15.08
CA THR A 155 -45.11 10.29 14.46
C THR A 155 -46.36 11.11 14.11
N ARG A 156 -47.41 10.46 13.60
CA ARG A 156 -48.69 11.15 13.32
C ARG A 156 -49.38 11.63 14.59
N ARG A 157 -49.30 10.87 15.69
CA ARG A 157 -49.83 11.27 17.01
C ARG A 157 -49.08 12.49 17.53
N LYS A 158 -47.75 12.49 17.51
CA LYS A 158 -46.92 13.62 17.92
C LYS A 158 -47.22 14.88 17.12
N MET A 159 -47.34 14.77 15.80
CA MET A 159 -47.75 15.91 14.95
C MET A 159 -49.14 16.46 15.34
N MET A 160 -50.10 15.59 15.64
CA MET A 160 -51.44 16.01 16.09
C MET A 160 -51.41 16.68 17.46
N GLU A 161 -50.56 16.20 18.37
CA GLU A 161 -50.36 16.77 19.71
C GLU A 161 -49.68 18.14 19.62
N GLU A 162 -48.62 18.26 18.82
CA GLU A 162 -47.95 19.54 18.52
C GLU A 162 -48.94 20.56 17.92
N HIS A 163 -49.80 20.15 17.00
CA HIS A 163 -50.84 21.03 16.45
C HIS A 163 -51.90 21.41 17.48
N ALA A 164 -52.29 20.52 18.39
CA ALA A 164 -53.21 20.83 19.48
C ALA A 164 -52.60 21.83 20.47
N ASP A 165 -51.31 21.69 20.78
CA ASP A 165 -50.56 22.61 21.64
C ASP A 165 -50.37 23.99 20.99
N GLN A 166 -50.10 24.03 19.67
CA GLN A 166 -50.06 25.29 18.90
C GLN A 166 -51.40 26.00 18.94
N LEU A 167 -52.51 25.28 18.72
CA LEU A 167 -53.86 25.87 18.80
C LEU A 167 -54.17 26.38 20.21
N LYS A 168 -53.77 25.65 21.24
CA LYS A 168 -53.93 26.07 22.64
C LYS A 168 -53.13 27.33 22.94
N THR A 169 -51.92 27.44 22.40
CA THR A 169 -51.07 28.62 22.53
C THR A 169 -51.70 29.83 21.84
N ILE A 170 -52.18 29.66 20.60
CA ILE A 170 -52.86 30.73 19.84
C ILE A 170 -54.14 31.18 20.56
N CYS A 171 -54.94 30.27 21.10
CA CYS A 171 -56.10 30.64 21.92
C CYS A 171 -55.68 31.44 23.17
N GLY A 172 -54.60 31.04 23.83
CA GLY A 172 -54.05 31.78 24.97
C GLY A 172 -53.55 33.19 24.61
N GLU A 173 -52.87 33.33 23.47
CA GLU A 173 -52.45 34.63 22.95
C GLU A 173 -53.64 35.53 22.58
N LEU A 174 -54.68 34.96 21.99
CA LEU A 174 -55.90 35.68 21.65
C LEU A 174 -56.66 36.15 22.90
N ASP A 175 -56.76 35.29 23.92
CA ASP A 175 -57.36 35.64 25.21
C ASP A 175 -56.55 36.71 25.94
N ALA A 176 -55.21 36.62 25.91
CA ALA A 176 -54.32 37.63 26.45
C ALA A 176 -54.52 38.98 25.74
N SER A 177 -54.58 38.98 24.40
CA SER A 177 -54.82 40.19 23.60
C SER A 177 -56.22 40.78 23.82
N SER A 178 -57.24 39.94 23.98
CA SER A 178 -58.61 40.35 24.31
C SER A 178 -58.66 40.99 25.70
N ASN A 179 -57.97 40.41 26.67
CA ASN A 179 -57.88 40.94 28.02
C ASN A 179 -57.11 42.25 28.08
N GLU A 180 -56.01 42.37 27.34
CA GLU A 180 -55.26 43.63 27.19
C GLU A 180 -56.15 44.72 26.58
N ASN A 181 -56.89 44.42 25.51
CA ASN A 181 -57.84 45.36 24.92
C ASN A 181 -58.94 45.81 25.90
N ARG A 182 -59.42 44.90 26.76
CA ARG A 182 -60.38 45.23 27.82
C ARG A 182 -59.78 46.19 28.85
N VAL A 183 -58.55 45.91 29.30
CA VAL A 183 -57.82 46.77 30.26
C VAL A 183 -57.53 48.15 29.66
N LEU A 184 -57.11 48.21 28.39
CA LEU A 184 -56.87 49.48 27.69
C LEU A 184 -58.14 50.34 27.59
N ARG A 185 -59.30 49.73 27.31
CA ARG A 185 -60.59 50.44 27.30
C ARG A 185 -60.95 50.97 28.69
N GLN A 186 -60.68 50.20 29.73
CA GLN A 186 -60.91 50.63 31.11
C GLN A 186 -59.99 51.79 31.51
N ASN A 187 -58.71 51.71 31.18
CA ASN A 187 -57.73 52.78 31.41
C ASN A 187 -58.11 54.06 30.65
N LEU A 188 -58.60 53.94 29.41
CA LEU A 188 -59.03 55.07 28.60
C LEU A 188 -60.26 55.78 29.21
N ASN A 189 -61.18 55.02 29.80
CA ASN A 189 -62.34 55.59 30.50
C ASN A 189 -61.93 56.30 31.81
N GLN A 190 -61.01 55.71 32.58
CA GLN A 190 -60.46 56.35 33.78
C GLN A 190 -59.73 57.66 33.45
N LEU A 191 -58.97 57.70 32.35
CA LEU A 191 -58.32 58.92 31.89
C LEU A 191 -59.31 60.03 31.53
N LYS A 192 -60.48 59.67 30.97
CA LYS A 192 -61.55 60.63 30.68
C LYS A 192 -62.19 61.17 31.96
N GLU A 193 -62.46 60.32 32.95
CA GLU A 193 -62.96 60.76 34.27
C GLU A 193 -61.98 61.72 34.95
N VAL A 194 -60.69 61.38 34.98
CA VAL A 194 -59.66 62.25 35.57
C VAL A 194 -59.55 63.59 34.82
N ALA A 195 -59.74 63.60 33.50
CA ALA A 195 -59.75 64.84 32.71
C ALA A 195 -60.98 65.72 33.00
N GLU A 196 -62.16 65.12 33.15
CA GLU A 196 -63.40 65.80 33.55
C GLU A 196 -63.28 66.36 34.99
N GLU A 197 -62.75 65.59 35.93
CA GLU A 197 -62.49 66.03 37.30
C GLU A 197 -61.51 67.20 37.36
N LYS A 198 -60.41 67.15 36.60
CA LYS A 198 -59.47 68.27 36.52
C LYS A 198 -60.11 69.53 35.95
N LYS A 199 -60.99 69.38 34.96
CA LYS A 199 -61.72 70.51 34.37
C LYS A 199 -62.68 71.14 35.40
N ALA A 200 -63.45 70.33 36.11
CA ALA A 200 -64.33 70.79 37.19
C ALA A 200 -63.55 71.45 38.34
N GLN A 201 -62.36 70.93 38.67
CA GLN A 201 -61.48 71.52 39.68
C GLN A 201 -60.95 72.89 39.25
N CYS A 202 -60.55 73.06 37.98
CA CYS A 202 -60.14 74.35 37.44
C CYS A 202 -61.28 75.38 37.47
N GLU A 203 -62.51 74.98 37.12
CA GLU A 203 -63.68 75.85 37.18
C GLU A 203 -64.00 76.29 38.62
N LYS A 204 -63.88 75.37 39.59
CA LYS A 204 -64.04 75.67 41.02
C LYS A 204 -62.98 76.67 41.52
N LEU A 205 -61.71 76.46 41.17
CA LEU A 205 -60.61 77.36 41.53
C LEU A 205 -60.78 78.76 40.92
N CYS A 206 -61.26 78.87 39.67
CA CYS A 206 -61.59 80.16 39.07
C CYS A 206 -62.71 80.87 39.85
N SER A 207 -63.77 80.14 40.22
CA SER A 207 -64.89 80.68 41.00
C SER A 207 -64.45 81.17 42.40
N GLU A 208 -63.57 80.42 43.06
CA GLU A 208 -63.03 80.79 44.38
C GLU A 208 -62.08 81.97 44.30
N LYS A 209 -61.23 82.04 43.26
CA LYS A 209 -60.40 83.21 42.99
C LYS A 209 -61.26 84.47 42.84
N ASP A 210 -62.36 84.38 42.10
CA ASP A 210 -63.29 85.48 41.88
C ASP A 210 -64.09 85.88 43.12
N LYS A 211 -64.35 84.93 44.04
CA LYS A 211 -64.93 85.23 45.36
C LYS A 211 -63.92 85.94 46.26
N LEU A 212 -62.66 85.49 46.26
CA LEU A 212 -61.59 86.09 47.05
C LEU A 212 -61.30 87.51 46.58
N THR A 213 -61.16 87.76 45.27
CA THR A 213 -60.97 89.12 44.73
C THR A 213 -62.13 90.04 45.05
N ARG A 214 -63.39 89.56 44.94
CA ARG A 214 -64.56 90.34 45.36
C ARG A 214 -64.51 90.71 46.83
N LYS A 215 -64.18 89.77 47.71
CA LYS A 215 -64.09 90.05 49.15
C LYS A 215 -62.94 91.01 49.48
N LEU A 216 -61.83 90.93 48.75
CA LEU A 216 -60.71 91.85 48.90
C LEU A 216 -61.11 93.29 48.54
N ILE A 217 -61.86 93.46 47.44
CA ILE A 217 -62.43 94.75 47.03
C ILE A 217 -63.45 95.26 48.06
N GLU A 218 -64.31 94.39 48.60
CA GLU A 218 -65.27 94.77 49.65
C GLU A 218 -64.58 95.28 50.91
N VAL A 219 -63.52 94.59 51.38
CA VAL A 219 -62.71 95.03 52.53
C VAL A 219 -62.05 96.38 52.24
N GLU A 220 -61.54 96.58 51.03
CA GLU A 220 -60.94 97.85 50.62
C GLU A 220 -61.98 98.99 50.59
N LEU A 221 -63.19 98.74 50.06
CA LEU A 221 -64.28 99.71 50.04
C LEU A 221 -64.81 100.04 51.44
N ASP A 222 -64.99 99.03 52.31
CA ASP A 222 -65.42 99.22 53.69
C ASP A 222 -64.35 99.96 54.51
N GLY A 223 -63.07 99.65 54.27
CA GLY A 223 -61.93 100.36 54.86
C GLY A 223 -61.86 101.82 54.42
N GLN A 224 -62.07 102.10 53.13
CA GLN A 224 -62.17 103.46 52.60
C GLN A 224 -63.38 104.22 53.18
N ALA A 225 -64.53 103.57 53.32
CA ALA A 225 -65.73 104.17 53.90
C ALA A 225 -65.53 104.49 55.39
N ALA A 226 -64.94 103.57 56.16
CA ALA A 226 -64.55 103.81 57.54
C ALA A 226 -63.53 104.96 57.64
N GLY A 227 -62.51 104.98 56.77
CA GLY A 227 -61.50 106.05 56.72
C GLY A 227 -62.08 107.44 56.39
N LYS A 228 -63.08 107.52 55.49
CA LYS A 228 -63.81 108.76 55.21
C LYS A 228 -64.58 109.25 56.44
N LEU A 229 -65.30 108.37 57.13
CA LEU A 229 -66.02 108.74 58.36
C LEU A 229 -65.08 109.13 59.50
N VAL A 230 -63.90 108.51 59.64
CA VAL A 230 -62.85 108.95 60.57
C VAL A 230 -62.38 110.36 60.21
N SER A 231 -62.18 110.65 58.92
CA SER A 231 -61.76 111.97 58.45
C SER A 231 -62.84 113.04 58.71
N GLU A 232 -64.10 112.73 58.46
CA GLU A 232 -65.25 113.60 58.77
C GLU A 232 -65.42 113.80 60.28
N MET A 233 -65.25 112.76 61.08
CA MET A 233 -65.28 112.85 62.54
C MET A 233 -64.12 113.69 63.07
N ASN A 234 -62.91 113.55 62.52
CA ASN A 234 -61.75 114.39 62.86
C ASN A 234 -61.97 115.86 62.49
N LEU A 235 -62.63 116.15 61.36
CA LEU A 235 -63.02 117.51 60.98
C LEU A 235 -64.10 118.08 61.90
N ALA A 236 -65.08 117.26 62.32
CA ALA A 236 -66.10 117.66 63.28
C ALA A 236 -65.49 117.91 64.67
N ILE A 237 -64.53 117.09 65.10
CA ILE A 237 -63.73 117.30 66.32
C ILE A 237 -62.91 118.59 66.18
N GLY A 238 -62.27 118.83 65.03
CA GLY A 238 -61.54 120.08 64.77
C GLY A 238 -62.42 121.32 64.93
N LYS A 239 -63.66 121.28 64.42
CA LYS A 239 -64.65 122.36 64.60
C LYS A 239 -65.12 122.53 66.06
N LEU A 240 -65.31 121.42 66.78
CA LEU A 240 -65.60 121.42 68.22
C LEU A 240 -64.45 122.00 69.07
N VAL A 241 -63.20 121.80 68.64
CA VAL A 241 -62.00 122.35 69.29
C VAL A 241 -61.81 123.83 68.96
N GLU A 242 -62.24 124.31 67.80
CA GLU A 242 -62.27 125.75 67.45
C GLU A 242 -63.41 126.53 68.18
N GLU A 243 -64.51 125.86 68.57
CA GLU A 243 -65.65 126.43 69.31
C GLU A 243 -65.48 126.49 70.85
N ILE A 244 -64.28 126.83 71.35
CA ILE A 244 -64.09 127.18 72.77
C ILE A 244 -64.54 128.64 73.02
N LYS A 245 -65.83 128.93 72.87
CA LYS A 245 -66.56 130.04 73.52
C LYS A 245 -68.01 129.60 73.76
N PRO A 246 -68.56 129.73 74.99
CA PRO A 246 -69.81 129.06 75.34
C PRO A 246 -71.03 129.83 74.81
N THR A 247 -71.81 129.18 73.93
CA THR A 247 -73.19 129.58 73.61
C THR A 247 -74.14 128.38 73.73
N PRO A 248 -75.42 128.59 74.09
CA PRO A 248 -76.34 127.54 74.50
C PRO A 248 -77.09 126.96 73.29
N THR A 249 -76.40 126.18 72.46
CA THR A 249 -77.02 125.31 71.44
C THR A 249 -76.25 123.99 71.36
N GLN A 250 -76.14 123.30 72.51
CA GLN A 250 -75.37 122.05 72.66
C GLN A 250 -76.14 120.77 72.25
N SER A 251 -77.45 120.85 71.99
CA SER A 251 -78.27 119.65 71.73
C SER A 251 -78.14 119.10 70.30
N ASP A 252 -78.01 119.95 69.29
CA ASP A 252 -78.10 119.52 67.88
C ASP A 252 -76.74 119.07 67.31
N THR A 253 -75.64 119.61 67.85
CA THR A 253 -74.26 119.23 67.53
C THR A 253 -73.86 117.92 68.20
N ALA A 254 -74.24 117.70 69.47
CA ALA A 254 -73.99 116.44 70.17
C ALA A 254 -74.75 115.25 69.54
N TYR A 255 -75.99 115.46 69.06
CA TYR A 255 -76.76 114.44 68.36
C TYR A 255 -76.15 114.05 67.01
N LYS A 256 -75.69 115.04 66.22
CA LYS A 256 -74.95 114.79 64.96
C LYS A 256 -73.64 114.04 65.21
N PHE A 257 -72.91 114.40 66.27
CA PHE A 257 -71.69 113.71 66.67
C PHE A 257 -71.94 112.27 67.12
N SER A 258 -72.97 112.02 67.94
CA SER A 258 -73.35 110.66 68.34
C SER A 258 -73.76 109.82 67.14
N ARG A 259 -74.54 110.38 66.21
CA ARG A 259 -74.96 109.68 64.98
C ARG A 259 -73.77 109.37 64.06
N GLN A 260 -72.79 110.26 63.96
CA GLN A 260 -71.55 110.03 63.21
C GLN A 260 -70.66 108.96 63.87
N LYS A 261 -70.55 108.98 65.21
CA LYS A 261 -69.85 107.96 65.98
C LYS A 261 -70.49 106.58 65.79
N ASP A 262 -71.81 106.49 65.87
CA ASP A 262 -72.54 105.23 65.70
C ASP A 262 -72.45 104.71 64.25
N ALA A 263 -72.46 105.61 63.26
CA ALA A 263 -72.21 105.25 61.86
C ALA A 263 -70.78 104.72 61.64
N LEU A 264 -69.79 105.32 62.29
CA LEU A 264 -68.40 104.87 62.23
C LEU A 264 -68.21 103.51 62.91
N LEU A 265 -68.80 103.31 64.10
CA LEU A 265 -68.74 102.01 64.80
C LEU A 265 -69.39 100.90 63.99
N ASN A 266 -70.53 101.17 63.35
CA ASN A 266 -71.15 100.22 62.43
C ASN A 266 -70.25 99.90 61.23
N LYS A 267 -69.59 100.91 60.64
CA LYS A 267 -68.66 100.68 59.52
C LYS A 267 -67.39 99.95 59.90
N LEU A 268 -66.85 100.21 61.09
CA LEU A 268 -65.73 99.45 61.65
C LEU A 268 -66.13 98.01 61.96
N SER A 269 -67.33 97.78 62.50
CA SER A 269 -67.85 96.42 62.73
C SER A 269 -68.04 95.66 61.41
N THR A 270 -68.56 96.31 60.36
CA THR A 270 -68.64 95.68 59.04
C THR A 270 -67.26 95.38 58.46
N PHE A 271 -66.30 96.31 58.58
CA PHE A 271 -64.91 96.10 58.14
C PHE A 271 -64.22 94.97 58.90
N GLU A 272 -64.40 94.89 60.23
CA GLU A 272 -63.86 93.80 61.04
C GLU A 272 -64.46 92.45 60.61
N SER A 273 -65.77 92.38 60.38
CA SER A 273 -66.42 91.15 59.89
C SER A 273 -65.94 90.74 58.49
N THR A 274 -65.80 91.70 57.57
CA THR A 274 -65.32 91.41 56.21
C THR A 274 -63.84 91.00 56.20
N ASN A 275 -63.01 91.63 57.05
CA ASN A 275 -61.60 91.30 57.22
C ASN A 275 -61.39 89.92 57.89
N GLN A 276 -62.17 89.59 58.93
CA GLN A 276 -62.14 88.24 59.54
C GLN A 276 -62.51 87.16 58.52
N THR A 277 -63.50 87.42 57.66
CA THR A 277 -63.90 86.51 56.59
C THR A 277 -62.76 86.31 55.58
N LEU A 278 -62.08 87.40 55.18
CA LEU A 278 -60.93 87.33 54.27
C LEU A 278 -59.76 86.56 54.88
N GLN A 279 -59.44 86.79 56.16
CA GLN A 279 -58.40 86.06 56.88
C GLN A 279 -58.67 84.56 56.91
N LYS A 280 -59.93 84.15 57.16
CA LYS A 280 -60.31 82.74 57.14
C LYS A 280 -60.15 82.13 55.74
N MET A 281 -60.60 82.83 54.68
CA MET A 281 -60.41 82.37 53.30
C MET A 281 -58.92 82.22 52.92
N LEU A 282 -58.05 83.11 53.41
CA LEU A 282 -56.61 83.02 53.20
C LEU A 282 -55.97 81.85 53.96
N GLN A 283 -56.39 81.59 55.21
CA GLN A 283 -55.92 80.44 55.98
C GLN A 283 -56.36 79.10 55.37
N ASP A 284 -57.62 79.01 54.93
CA ASP A 284 -58.15 77.83 54.25
C ASP A 284 -57.37 77.59 52.94
N ARG A 285 -57.14 78.64 52.15
CA ARG A 285 -56.37 78.56 50.90
C ARG A 285 -54.92 78.14 51.12
N HIS A 286 -54.27 78.63 52.18
CA HIS A 286 -52.91 78.24 52.54
C HIS A 286 -52.84 76.78 52.98
N SER A 287 -53.85 76.30 53.75
CA SER A 287 -53.96 74.90 54.18
C SER A 287 -54.14 73.95 52.98
N GLU A 288 -54.97 74.34 52.00
CA GLU A 288 -55.11 73.61 50.74
C GLU A 288 -53.82 73.60 49.91
N GLU A 289 -53.07 74.71 49.88
CA GLU A 289 -51.79 74.79 49.17
C GLU A 289 -50.75 73.82 49.74
N ILE A 290 -50.66 73.72 51.07
CA ILE A 290 -49.80 72.74 51.75
C ILE A 290 -50.25 71.30 51.42
N GLY A 291 -51.56 71.07 51.30
CA GLY A 291 -52.11 69.79 50.83
C GLY A 291 -51.68 69.44 49.41
N LEU A 292 -51.79 70.40 48.48
CA LEU A 292 -51.37 70.24 47.10
C LEU A 292 -49.85 70.03 46.97
N GLN A 293 -49.04 70.72 47.76
CA GLN A 293 -47.58 70.52 47.80
C GLN A 293 -47.22 69.10 48.25
N ARG A 294 -47.88 68.56 49.29
CA ARG A 294 -47.69 67.17 49.72
C ARG A 294 -48.06 66.17 48.63
N VAL A 295 -49.16 66.38 47.93
CA VAL A 295 -49.57 65.54 46.79
C VAL A 295 -48.57 65.64 45.64
N ALA A 296 -48.07 66.85 45.33
CA ALA A 296 -47.05 67.06 44.31
C ALA A 296 -45.74 66.33 44.65
N GLU A 297 -45.34 66.32 45.92
CA GLU A 297 -44.14 65.61 46.36
C GLU A 297 -44.32 64.08 46.34
N GLN A 298 -45.49 63.58 46.74
CA GLN A 298 -45.83 62.16 46.56
C GLN A 298 -45.83 61.75 45.09
N ASN A 299 -46.42 62.56 44.21
CA ASN A 299 -46.40 62.33 42.76
C ASN A 299 -44.97 62.32 42.21
N ARG A 300 -44.09 63.22 42.69
CA ARG A 300 -42.66 63.22 42.32
C ARG A 300 -41.97 61.91 42.71
N LEU A 301 -42.21 61.41 43.92
CA LEU A 301 -41.64 60.13 44.39
C LEU A 301 -42.18 58.94 43.58
N LEU A 302 -43.48 58.94 43.27
CA LEU A 302 -44.09 57.91 42.42
C LEU A 302 -43.50 57.94 41.01
N PHE A 303 -43.31 59.11 40.41
CA PHE A 303 -42.64 59.26 39.12
C PHE A 303 -41.20 58.73 39.15
N GLN A 304 -40.46 59.01 40.22
CA GLN A 304 -39.09 58.49 40.38
C GLN A 304 -39.06 56.97 40.48
N LYS A 305 -40.01 56.37 41.20
CA LYS A 305 -40.18 54.91 41.27
C LYS A 305 -40.58 54.33 39.91
N LEU A 306 -41.52 54.97 39.21
CA LEU A 306 -41.96 54.56 37.88
C LEU A 306 -40.79 54.54 36.90
N GLN A 307 -39.98 55.61 36.89
CA GLN A 307 -38.78 55.69 36.07
C GLN A 307 -37.73 54.62 36.44
N GLY A 308 -37.63 54.26 37.72
CA GLY A 308 -36.81 53.14 38.18
C GLY A 308 -37.27 51.81 37.59
N VAL A 309 -38.57 51.53 37.66
CA VAL A 309 -39.20 50.33 37.09
C VAL A 309 -39.10 50.32 35.56
N GLU A 310 -39.26 51.46 34.89
CA GLU A 310 -39.08 51.58 33.43
C GLU A 310 -37.65 51.21 33.01
N LYS A 311 -36.63 51.70 33.73
CA LYS A 311 -35.23 51.32 33.49
C LYS A 311 -34.97 49.84 33.76
N GLU A 312 -35.57 49.27 34.78
CA GLU A 312 -35.45 47.84 35.07
C GLU A 312 -36.13 46.99 33.99
N LYS A 313 -37.31 47.40 33.53
CA LYS A 313 -38.01 46.80 32.39
C LYS A 313 -37.15 46.84 31.12
N GLU A 314 -36.55 47.98 30.79
CA GLU A 314 -35.63 48.10 29.64
C GLU A 314 -34.45 47.13 29.75
N LYS A 315 -33.86 47.00 30.94
CA LYS A 315 -32.80 46.01 31.19
C LYS A 315 -33.30 44.58 30.99
N MET A 316 -34.48 44.24 31.52
CA MET A 316 -35.05 42.90 31.34
C MET A 316 -35.32 42.58 29.86
N ILE A 317 -35.85 43.54 29.10
CA ILE A 317 -36.08 43.40 27.66
C ILE A 317 -34.75 43.15 26.94
N LEU A 318 -33.70 43.90 27.29
CA LEU A 318 -32.38 43.70 26.69
C LEU A 318 -31.81 42.31 27.02
N THR A 319 -31.93 41.86 28.28
CA THR A 319 -31.48 40.52 28.67
C THR A 319 -32.27 39.43 27.96
N GLN A 320 -33.59 39.60 27.80
CA GLN A 320 -34.43 38.67 27.06
C GLN A 320 -34.01 38.61 25.60
N PHE A 321 -33.79 39.76 24.95
CA PHE A 321 -33.29 39.81 23.58
C PHE A 321 -31.94 39.11 23.42
N THR A 322 -31.03 39.28 24.38
CA THR A 322 -29.75 38.54 24.34
C THR A 322 -29.94 37.04 24.52
N GLN A 323 -30.86 36.61 25.40
CA GLN A 323 -31.17 35.20 25.60
C GLN A 323 -31.82 34.59 24.37
N ASP A 324 -32.81 35.25 23.76
CA ASP A 324 -33.45 34.82 22.52
C ASP A 324 -32.44 34.66 21.38
N ARG A 325 -31.46 35.58 21.32
CA ARG A 325 -30.35 35.47 20.37
C ARG A 325 -29.48 34.25 20.64
N THR A 326 -29.10 34.00 21.88
CA THR A 326 -28.33 32.80 22.23
C THR A 326 -29.11 31.50 21.98
N ILE A 327 -30.42 31.50 22.18
CA ILE A 327 -31.30 30.36 21.85
C ILE A 327 -31.28 30.13 20.35
N SER A 328 -31.44 31.19 19.55
CA SER A 328 -31.38 31.10 18.09
C SER A 328 -30.04 30.55 17.60
N ASP A 329 -28.92 30.99 18.18
CA ASP A 329 -27.58 30.46 17.87
C ASP A 329 -27.40 28.98 18.29
N LEU A 330 -28.04 28.55 19.38
CA LEU A 330 -28.05 27.15 19.79
C LEU A 330 -28.95 26.29 18.89
N GLU A 331 -30.07 26.82 18.41
CA GLU A 331 -30.96 26.13 17.48
C GLU A 331 -30.28 25.89 16.12
N THR A 332 -29.54 26.89 15.61
CA THR A 332 -28.78 26.74 14.36
C THR A 332 -27.71 25.68 14.50
N THR A 333 -26.90 25.73 15.56
CA THR A 333 -25.86 24.72 15.81
C THR A 333 -26.44 23.31 16.00
N VAL A 334 -27.58 23.15 16.69
CA VAL A 334 -28.27 21.86 16.78
C VAL A 334 -28.77 21.38 15.40
N SER A 335 -29.26 22.28 14.56
CA SER A 335 -29.68 21.95 13.19
C SER A 335 -28.49 21.48 12.34
N GLU A 336 -27.37 22.19 12.41
CA GLU A 336 -26.12 21.84 11.72
C GLU A 336 -25.61 20.46 12.17
N GLN A 337 -25.56 20.20 13.48
CA GLN A 337 -25.19 18.89 14.01
C GLN A 337 -26.14 17.77 13.56
N LYS A 338 -27.44 18.04 13.44
CA LYS A 338 -28.40 17.06 12.88
C LYS A 338 -28.10 16.75 11.42
N GLU A 339 -27.73 17.74 10.62
CA GLU A 339 -27.33 17.54 9.22
C GLU A 339 -26.03 16.74 9.11
N GLU A 340 -25.04 17.01 9.96
CA GLU A 340 -23.81 16.24 10.06
C GLU A 340 -24.07 14.77 10.43
N VAL A 341 -24.90 14.51 11.44
CA VAL A 341 -25.28 13.13 11.80
C VAL A 341 -25.98 12.43 10.63
N ASN A 342 -26.82 13.15 9.88
CA ASN A 342 -27.47 12.59 8.69
C ASN A 342 -26.48 12.33 7.54
N SER A 343 -25.47 13.18 7.36
CA SER A 343 -24.41 12.96 6.37
C SER A 343 -23.56 11.74 6.74
N LEU A 344 -23.20 11.58 8.02
CA LEU A 344 -22.50 10.41 8.56
C LEU A 344 -23.32 9.12 8.39
N LYS A 345 -24.63 9.15 8.64
CA LYS A 345 -25.52 7.99 8.39
C LYS A 345 -25.54 7.58 6.92
N ARG A 346 -25.56 8.54 5.99
CA ARG A 346 -25.49 8.27 4.54
C ARG A 346 -24.14 7.65 4.17
N LEU A 347 -23.05 8.18 4.72
CA LEU A 347 -21.71 7.63 4.51
C LEU A 347 -21.60 6.21 5.06
N GLN A 348 -22.06 5.96 6.29
CA GLN A 348 -22.12 4.63 6.89
C GLN A 348 -22.86 3.65 5.98
N LYS A 349 -24.04 4.03 5.48
CA LYS A 349 -24.81 3.18 4.55
C LYS A 349 -24.04 2.89 3.25
N SER A 350 -23.30 3.86 2.71
CA SER A 350 -22.45 3.65 1.53
C SER A 350 -21.28 2.70 1.84
N VAL A 351 -20.61 2.85 2.98
CA VAL A 351 -19.55 1.94 3.43
C VAL A 351 -20.09 0.52 3.62
N GLU A 352 -21.26 0.37 4.22
CA GLU A 352 -21.94 -0.92 4.40
C GLU A 352 -22.24 -1.60 3.06
N GLN A 353 -22.70 -0.82 2.07
CA GLN A 353 -22.95 -1.30 0.71
C GLN A 353 -21.67 -1.73 0.00
N THR A 354 -20.60 -0.95 0.09
CA THR A 354 -19.29 -1.27 -0.49
C THR A 354 -18.70 -2.51 0.18
N ARG A 355 -18.78 -2.62 1.52
CA ARG A 355 -18.38 -3.82 2.26
C ARG A 355 -19.14 -5.05 1.78
N GLY A 356 -20.46 -4.95 1.63
CA GLY A 356 -21.29 -6.05 1.11
C GLY A 356 -20.94 -6.41 -0.34
N HIS A 357 -20.60 -5.42 -1.18
CA HIS A 357 -20.13 -5.65 -2.55
C HIS A 357 -18.79 -6.38 -2.59
N LEU A 358 -17.79 -5.90 -1.85
CA LEU A 358 -16.48 -6.53 -1.74
C LEU A 358 -16.56 -7.95 -1.18
N GLN A 359 -17.40 -8.19 -0.18
CA GLN A 359 -17.60 -9.53 0.38
C GLN A 359 -18.20 -10.51 -0.66
N ARG A 360 -19.11 -10.04 -1.52
CA ARG A 360 -19.62 -10.85 -2.63
C ARG A 360 -18.53 -11.15 -3.66
N GLN A 361 -17.76 -10.14 -4.07
CA GLN A 361 -16.66 -10.34 -5.01
C GLN A 361 -15.63 -11.34 -4.47
N LEU A 362 -15.30 -11.24 -3.19
CA LEU A 362 -14.35 -12.14 -2.54
C LEU A 362 -14.85 -13.59 -2.58
N ARG A 363 -16.12 -13.83 -2.23
CA ARG A 363 -16.74 -15.16 -2.36
C ARG A 363 -16.75 -15.69 -3.80
N THR A 364 -17.01 -14.83 -4.78
CA THR A 364 -16.94 -15.21 -6.20
C THR A 364 -15.52 -15.59 -6.59
N LYS A 365 -14.52 -14.82 -6.17
CA LYS A 365 -13.11 -15.12 -6.44
C LYS A 365 -12.64 -16.38 -5.73
N GLU A 366 -13.07 -16.62 -4.49
CA GLU A 366 -12.83 -17.89 -3.78
C GLU A 366 -13.43 -19.08 -4.53
N ALA A 367 -14.65 -18.95 -5.04
CA ALA A 367 -15.28 -19.99 -5.86
C ALA A 367 -14.53 -20.24 -7.17
N ASP A 368 -14.08 -19.19 -7.86
CA ASP A 368 -13.26 -19.30 -9.08
C ASP A 368 -11.90 -19.97 -8.78
N CYS A 369 -11.23 -19.58 -7.69
CA CYS A 369 -9.98 -20.20 -7.25
C CYS A 369 -10.17 -21.69 -6.94
N ASN A 370 -11.25 -22.06 -6.24
CA ASN A 370 -11.57 -23.47 -5.98
C ASN A 370 -11.81 -24.24 -7.29
N ARG A 371 -12.54 -23.64 -8.24
CA ARG A 371 -12.77 -24.24 -9.57
C ARG A 371 -11.46 -24.45 -10.33
N MET A 372 -10.58 -23.44 -10.36
CA MET A 372 -9.26 -23.55 -10.99
C MET A 372 -8.39 -24.59 -10.30
N SER A 373 -8.42 -24.67 -8.97
CA SER A 373 -7.68 -25.69 -8.20
C SER A 373 -8.10 -27.11 -8.60
N VAL A 374 -9.41 -27.36 -8.76
CA VAL A 374 -9.91 -28.66 -9.24
C VAL A 374 -9.48 -28.94 -10.69
N GLN A 375 -9.48 -27.91 -11.56
CA GLN A 375 -8.98 -28.06 -12.93
C GLN A 375 -7.49 -28.40 -12.97
N ILE A 376 -6.67 -27.75 -12.16
CA ILE A 376 -5.23 -28.04 -12.03
C ILE A 376 -5.03 -29.49 -11.58
N GLN A 377 -5.71 -29.93 -10.51
CA GLN A 377 -5.61 -31.32 -10.05
C GLN A 377 -6.02 -32.33 -11.12
N THR A 378 -7.04 -32.00 -11.92
CA THR A 378 -7.48 -32.85 -13.03
C THR A 378 -6.40 -32.93 -14.12
N LEU A 379 -5.81 -31.80 -14.50
CA LEU A 379 -4.73 -31.74 -15.48
C LEU A 379 -3.46 -32.44 -14.98
N GLU A 380 -3.12 -32.30 -13.70
CA GLU A 380 -2.01 -32.99 -13.06
C GLU A 380 -2.19 -34.52 -13.12
N LYS A 381 -3.41 -35.00 -12.84
CA LYS A 381 -3.75 -36.43 -12.97
C LYS A 381 -3.61 -36.90 -14.42
N GLN A 382 -4.13 -36.15 -15.39
CA GLN A 382 -4.00 -36.47 -16.81
C GLN A 382 -2.54 -36.47 -17.26
N LEU A 383 -1.73 -35.54 -16.78
CA LEU A 383 -0.29 -35.50 -17.05
C LEU A 383 0.42 -36.73 -16.47
N ALA A 384 0.08 -37.11 -15.23
CA ALA A 384 0.64 -38.32 -14.62
C ALA A 384 0.31 -39.59 -15.42
N GLU A 385 -0.95 -39.71 -15.88
CA GLU A 385 -1.38 -40.79 -16.78
C GLU A 385 -0.60 -40.77 -18.10
N ALA A 386 -0.48 -39.61 -18.75
CA ALA A 386 0.28 -39.46 -20.01
C ALA A 386 1.78 -39.79 -19.85
N VAL A 387 2.38 -39.46 -18.71
CA VAL A 387 3.77 -39.84 -18.40
C VAL A 387 3.90 -41.36 -18.26
N MET A 388 2.94 -42.02 -17.62
CA MET A 388 2.92 -43.49 -17.50
C MET A 388 2.75 -44.18 -18.86
N ASP A 389 1.87 -43.65 -19.71
CA ASP A 389 1.69 -44.13 -21.08
C ASP A 389 2.93 -43.92 -21.95
N ASN A 390 3.58 -42.76 -21.86
CA ASN A 390 4.85 -42.51 -22.54
C ASN A 390 5.95 -43.49 -22.09
N LYS A 391 6.05 -43.77 -20.77
CA LYS A 391 6.98 -44.80 -20.26
C LYS A 391 6.64 -46.18 -20.82
N ARG A 392 5.36 -46.52 -20.97
CA ARG A 392 4.94 -47.79 -21.58
C ARG A 392 5.33 -47.85 -23.06
N LEU A 393 5.03 -46.81 -23.84
CA LEU A 393 5.39 -46.72 -25.25
C LEU A 393 6.90 -46.75 -25.46
N GLN A 394 7.67 -46.06 -24.61
CA GLN A 394 9.13 -46.08 -24.67
C GLN A 394 9.70 -47.49 -24.45
N ARG A 395 9.14 -48.27 -23.50
CA ARG A 395 9.50 -49.68 -23.32
C ARG A 395 9.17 -50.51 -24.56
N GLN A 396 7.98 -50.33 -25.14
CA GLN A 396 7.59 -51.02 -26.37
C GLN A 396 8.53 -50.68 -27.54
N MET A 397 8.86 -49.40 -27.72
CA MET A 397 9.82 -48.96 -28.74
C MET A 397 11.21 -49.57 -28.52
N SER A 398 11.69 -49.67 -27.27
CA SER A 398 12.95 -50.35 -26.96
C SER A 398 12.89 -51.83 -27.36
N THR A 399 11.81 -52.54 -27.02
CA THR A 399 11.67 -53.96 -27.37
C THR A 399 11.63 -54.20 -28.88
N VAL A 400 10.95 -53.33 -29.64
CA VAL A 400 10.91 -53.41 -31.11
C VAL A 400 12.29 -53.11 -31.70
N ARG A 401 13.01 -52.13 -31.15
CA ARG A 401 14.38 -51.81 -31.56
C ARG A 401 15.33 -52.98 -31.34
N ASP A 402 15.29 -53.59 -30.16
CA ASP A 402 16.12 -54.76 -29.83
C ASP A 402 15.81 -55.94 -30.78
N GLN A 403 14.54 -56.13 -31.13
CA GLN A 403 14.15 -57.15 -32.10
C GLN A 403 14.68 -56.83 -33.51
N SER A 404 14.53 -55.59 -33.97
CA SER A 404 15.06 -55.14 -35.26
C SER A 404 16.58 -55.30 -35.35
N ASP A 405 17.31 -55.02 -34.27
CA ASP A 405 18.76 -55.22 -34.22
C ASP A 405 19.15 -56.71 -34.29
N LYS A 406 18.38 -57.61 -33.66
CA LYS A 406 18.54 -59.06 -33.82
C LYS A 406 18.28 -59.49 -35.26
N ASP A 407 17.20 -59.03 -35.87
CA ASP A 407 16.84 -59.35 -37.25
C ASP A 407 17.88 -58.85 -38.24
N LYS A 408 18.40 -57.64 -38.04
CA LYS A 408 19.55 -57.10 -38.78
C LYS A 408 20.80 -57.97 -38.60
N GLY A 409 21.03 -58.50 -37.40
CA GLY A 409 22.09 -59.47 -37.13
C GLY A 409 21.92 -60.77 -37.91
N TYR A 410 20.72 -61.33 -37.95
CA TYR A 410 20.39 -62.51 -38.76
C TYR A 410 20.55 -62.26 -40.25
N LEU A 411 20.04 -61.13 -40.75
CA LEU A 411 20.18 -60.72 -42.15
C LEU A 411 21.64 -60.55 -42.54
N LYS A 412 22.47 -59.88 -41.71
CA LYS A 412 23.91 -59.76 -41.96
C LYS A 412 24.59 -61.13 -42.08
N LYS A 413 24.23 -62.10 -41.24
CA LYS A 413 24.76 -63.48 -41.33
C LYS A 413 24.31 -64.16 -42.64
N ALA A 414 23.03 -64.04 -43.00
CA ALA A 414 22.49 -64.57 -44.25
C ALA A 414 23.16 -63.95 -45.48
N THR A 415 23.33 -62.63 -45.51
CA THR A 415 24.04 -61.93 -46.61
C THR A 415 25.50 -62.37 -46.70
N ARG A 416 26.20 -62.58 -45.57
CA ARG A 416 27.58 -63.12 -45.60
C ARG A 416 27.64 -64.51 -46.21
N LEU A 417 26.71 -65.40 -45.86
CA LEU A 417 26.61 -66.74 -46.46
C LEU A 417 26.32 -66.67 -47.97
N LEU A 418 25.40 -65.80 -48.39
CA LEU A 418 25.10 -65.59 -49.80
C LEU A 418 26.30 -65.02 -50.56
N LYS A 419 27.05 -64.07 -49.97
CA LYS A 419 28.30 -63.57 -50.56
C LYS A 419 29.37 -64.65 -50.70
N GLN A 420 29.54 -65.49 -49.68
CA GLN A 420 30.47 -66.62 -49.74
C GLN A 420 30.06 -67.60 -50.84
N LYS A 421 28.77 -67.92 -50.94
CA LYS A 421 28.24 -68.76 -52.02
C LYS A 421 28.45 -68.12 -53.39
N ALA A 422 28.22 -66.82 -53.52
CA ALA A 422 28.44 -66.07 -54.75
C ALA A 422 29.92 -66.08 -55.17
N SER A 423 30.84 -65.84 -54.23
CA SER A 423 32.29 -65.94 -54.48
C SER A 423 32.67 -67.35 -54.93
N TYR A 424 32.18 -68.40 -54.27
CA TYR A 424 32.43 -69.77 -54.72
C TYR A 424 31.91 -70.02 -56.15
N THR A 425 30.72 -69.52 -56.48
CA THR A 425 30.20 -69.65 -57.85
C THR A 425 31.00 -68.82 -58.85
N GLU A 426 31.47 -67.64 -58.46
CA GLU A 426 32.35 -66.79 -59.26
C GLU A 426 33.67 -67.49 -59.55
N ASP A 427 34.32 -68.07 -58.53
CA ASP A 427 35.54 -68.88 -58.67
C ASP A 427 35.32 -70.06 -59.63
N THR A 428 34.16 -70.75 -59.54
CA THR A 428 33.85 -71.84 -60.48
C THR A 428 33.62 -71.35 -61.90
N VAL A 429 32.99 -70.18 -62.09
CA VAL A 429 32.77 -69.58 -63.40
C VAL A 429 34.09 -69.10 -63.99
N GLU A 430 34.97 -68.50 -63.19
CA GLU A 430 36.31 -68.08 -63.62
C GLU A 430 37.17 -69.29 -64.02
N HIS A 431 37.08 -70.40 -63.28
CA HIS A 431 37.72 -71.65 -63.66
C HIS A 431 37.19 -72.19 -65.00
N LEU A 432 35.86 -72.27 -65.17
CA LEU A 432 35.24 -72.71 -66.42
C LEU A 432 35.57 -71.76 -67.59
N ASN A 433 35.61 -70.45 -67.37
CA ASN A 433 36.04 -69.48 -68.39
C ASN A 433 37.51 -69.68 -68.77
N SER A 434 38.38 -69.95 -67.80
CA SER A 434 39.79 -70.25 -68.07
C SER A 434 39.94 -71.52 -68.89
N GLU A 435 39.14 -72.57 -68.60
CA GLU A 435 39.06 -73.78 -69.43
C GLU A 435 38.55 -73.47 -70.83
N LEU A 436 37.51 -72.64 -70.97
CA LEU A 436 36.96 -72.22 -72.25
C LEU A 436 38.01 -71.49 -73.09
N VAL A 437 38.72 -70.52 -72.51
CA VAL A 437 39.79 -69.77 -73.19
C VAL A 437 40.93 -70.71 -73.61
N ASN A 438 41.29 -71.68 -72.79
CA ASN A 438 42.28 -72.69 -73.17
C ASN A 438 41.78 -73.55 -74.34
N LYS A 439 40.51 -73.94 -74.37
CA LYS A 439 39.91 -74.67 -75.49
C LYS A 439 39.80 -73.84 -76.76
N GLU A 440 39.46 -72.56 -76.64
CA GLU A 440 39.50 -71.61 -77.75
C GLU A 440 40.93 -71.47 -78.29
N LYS A 441 41.94 -71.40 -77.41
CA LYS A 441 43.34 -71.37 -77.81
C LYS A 441 43.74 -72.65 -78.55
N GLU A 442 43.43 -73.82 -78.00
CA GLU A 442 43.65 -75.12 -78.68
C GLU A 442 42.98 -75.14 -80.06
N LEU A 443 41.76 -74.60 -80.19
CA LEU A 443 41.05 -74.49 -81.47
C LEU A 443 41.75 -73.54 -82.44
N THR A 444 42.26 -72.40 -81.98
CA THR A 444 43.04 -71.48 -82.81
C THR A 444 44.38 -72.08 -83.23
N ASP A 445 45.05 -72.82 -82.34
CA ASP A 445 46.29 -73.54 -82.65
C ASP A 445 46.01 -74.65 -83.68
N ALA A 446 44.91 -75.38 -83.56
CA ALA A 446 44.48 -76.36 -84.57
C ALA A 446 44.12 -75.70 -85.91
N SER A 447 43.46 -74.55 -85.88
CA SER A 447 43.11 -73.78 -87.08
C SER A 447 44.35 -73.25 -87.79
N THR A 448 45.32 -72.72 -87.04
CA THR A 448 46.61 -72.29 -87.61
C THR A 448 47.44 -73.47 -88.11
N GLN A 449 47.43 -74.62 -87.43
CA GLN A 449 48.01 -75.85 -87.96
C GLN A 449 47.34 -76.29 -89.26
N LEU A 450 46.00 -76.19 -89.35
CA LEU A 450 45.27 -76.45 -90.60
C LEU A 450 45.68 -75.49 -91.72
N ASP A 451 45.86 -74.19 -91.43
CA ASP A 451 46.33 -73.22 -92.40
C ASP A 451 47.80 -73.47 -92.80
N VAL A 452 48.66 -73.94 -91.88
CA VAL A 452 50.01 -74.43 -92.20
C VAL A 452 49.95 -75.67 -93.09
N TYR A 453 49.06 -76.63 -92.83
CA TYR A 453 48.86 -77.78 -93.71
C TYR A 453 48.32 -77.37 -95.08
N ARG A 454 47.39 -76.41 -95.14
CA ARG A 454 46.88 -75.84 -96.41
C ARG A 454 48.02 -75.20 -97.21
N THR A 455 48.81 -74.32 -96.59
CA THR A 455 49.95 -73.68 -97.27
C THR A 455 51.05 -74.68 -97.63
N ARG A 456 51.30 -75.72 -96.83
CA ARG A 456 52.23 -76.80 -97.18
C ARG A 456 51.73 -77.65 -98.34
N LEU A 457 50.43 -77.94 -98.40
CA LEU A 457 49.81 -78.61 -99.55
C LEU A 457 49.91 -77.75 -100.81
N GLU A 458 49.74 -76.44 -100.68
CA GLU A 458 49.90 -75.47 -101.77
C GLU A 458 51.36 -75.42 -102.25
N GLN A 459 52.34 -75.41 -101.32
CA GLN A 459 53.77 -75.54 -101.63
C GLN A 459 54.11 -76.89 -102.27
N ILE A 460 53.62 -78.03 -101.74
CA ILE A 460 53.86 -79.36 -102.33
C ILE A 460 53.22 -79.44 -103.73
N SER A 461 52.06 -78.83 -103.93
CA SER A 461 51.45 -78.70 -105.26
C SER A 461 52.36 -77.93 -106.22
N GLN A 462 52.98 -76.83 -105.75
CA GLN A 462 53.92 -76.03 -106.51
C GLN A 462 55.27 -76.73 -106.74
N GLU A 463 55.82 -77.40 -105.73
CA GLU A 463 57.02 -78.26 -105.77
C GLU A 463 56.78 -79.46 -106.72
N LYS A 464 55.58 -80.05 -106.71
CA LYS A 464 55.18 -81.12 -107.64
C LYS A 464 55.12 -80.60 -109.07
N SER A 465 54.60 -79.39 -109.29
CA SER A 465 54.63 -78.72 -110.60
C SER A 465 56.06 -78.47 -111.09
N SER A 466 56.96 -77.99 -110.21
CA SER A 466 58.37 -77.78 -110.55
C SER A 466 59.16 -79.08 -110.72
N ALA A 467 58.89 -80.12 -109.93
CA ALA A 467 59.50 -81.45 -110.06
C ALA A 467 58.96 -82.18 -111.30
N PHE A 468 57.72 -81.93 -111.74
CA PHE A 468 57.25 -82.36 -113.05
C PHE A 468 58.03 -81.70 -114.16
N ALA A 469 58.34 -80.40 -114.05
CA ALA A 469 59.19 -79.68 -115.00
C ALA A 469 60.65 -80.17 -114.97
N GLU A 470 61.17 -80.55 -113.79
CA GLU A 470 62.54 -81.06 -113.60
C GLU A 470 62.70 -82.54 -114.00
N CYS A 471 61.72 -83.41 -113.75
CA CYS A 471 61.65 -84.75 -114.34
C CYS A 471 61.61 -84.70 -115.87
N SER A 472 61.06 -83.63 -116.44
CA SER A 472 61.14 -83.38 -117.89
C SER A 472 62.56 -83.00 -118.34
N LYS A 473 63.36 -82.33 -117.49
CA LYS A 473 64.78 -82.00 -117.76
C LYS A 473 65.76 -83.13 -117.45
N LEU A 474 65.58 -83.87 -116.36
CA LEU A 474 66.42 -85.03 -116.00
C LEU A 474 66.19 -86.23 -116.92
N LYS A 475 65.01 -86.35 -117.53
CA LYS A 475 64.82 -87.22 -118.70
C LYS A 475 65.74 -86.83 -119.87
N GLN A 476 66.01 -85.53 -120.04
CA GLN A 476 66.87 -84.99 -121.09
C GLN A 476 68.37 -85.07 -120.72
N GLU A 477 68.72 -85.03 -119.44
CA GLU A 477 70.10 -85.24 -118.95
C GLU A 477 70.49 -86.72 -118.79
N MET A 478 69.54 -87.62 -118.52
CA MET A 478 69.76 -89.07 -118.64
C MET A 478 70.13 -89.46 -120.08
N GLU A 479 69.55 -88.77 -121.06
CA GLU A 479 69.88 -88.88 -122.49
C GLU A 479 71.32 -88.42 -122.77
N ASP A 480 71.85 -87.44 -122.02
CA ASP A 480 73.19 -86.87 -122.20
C ASP A 480 74.31 -87.54 -121.36
N LEU A 481 74.00 -88.20 -120.22
CA LEU A 481 74.99 -88.89 -119.38
C LEU A 481 75.10 -90.41 -119.64
N GLN A 482 74.06 -91.06 -120.18
CA GLN A 482 74.22 -92.40 -120.75
C GLN A 482 75.24 -92.42 -121.91
N ASN A 483 75.43 -91.29 -122.60
CA ASN A 483 76.46 -91.08 -123.63
C ASN A 483 77.92 -91.00 -123.10
N LYS A 484 78.17 -91.10 -121.78
CA LYS A 484 79.53 -91.01 -121.19
C LYS A 484 80.04 -92.25 -120.45
N ILE A 485 79.23 -93.29 -120.22
CA ILE A 485 79.68 -94.57 -119.64
C ILE A 485 79.63 -95.71 -120.69
N HIS A 486 79.54 -95.35 -121.97
CA HIS A 486 79.57 -96.27 -123.12
C HIS A 486 80.99 -96.51 -123.68
N LEU A 487 82.03 -96.61 -122.82
CA LEU A 487 83.41 -96.90 -123.27
C LEU A 487 84.19 -97.77 -122.27
N TYR A 488 83.59 -98.91 -121.89
CA TYR A 488 84.37 -100.11 -121.55
C TYR A 488 83.80 -101.45 -122.05
N GLU A 489 82.76 -101.48 -122.91
CA GLU A 489 82.57 -102.57 -123.89
C GLU A 489 81.34 -102.28 -124.78
N ASP A 490 81.62 -101.85 -126.01
CA ASP A 490 80.72 -101.81 -127.15
C ASP A 490 80.47 -103.24 -127.68
N ASN A 491 79.20 -103.72 -127.68
CA ASN A 491 78.54 -104.50 -128.76
C ASN A 491 77.28 -105.32 -128.32
N SER A 492 76.22 -105.24 -129.15
CA SER A 492 75.22 -106.30 -129.54
C SER A 492 74.00 -106.62 -128.63
N THR A 493 72.68 -106.72 -129.00
CA THR A 493 71.88 -106.77 -130.28
C THR A 493 70.31 -106.76 -130.06
N GLU A 494 69.54 -106.10 -130.97
CA GLU A 494 68.20 -106.37 -131.65
C GLU A 494 66.88 -106.76 -130.90
N THR A 495 65.59 -106.42 -131.21
CA THR A 495 64.79 -105.30 -131.86
C THR A 495 63.24 -105.52 -131.63
N SER A 496 62.47 -104.46 -131.27
CA SER A 496 61.03 -104.05 -131.52
C SER A 496 59.82 -105.04 -131.67
N ARG A 497 58.51 -104.72 -131.44
CA ARG A 497 57.65 -103.68 -130.77
C ARG A 497 56.13 -103.96 -131.06
N MET A 498 55.20 -103.51 -130.18
CA MET A 498 53.73 -103.23 -130.39
C MET A 498 52.75 -104.43 -130.45
N SER A 499 51.44 -104.39 -130.17
CA SER A 499 50.42 -103.41 -129.73
C SER A 499 49.03 -104.08 -129.68
N ALA A 500 48.17 -103.67 -128.74
CA ALA A 500 46.70 -103.56 -128.80
C ALA A 500 45.76 -104.76 -129.11
N MET A 501 44.55 -104.64 -128.53
CA MET A 501 43.27 -105.37 -128.78
C MET A 501 43.00 -106.67 -128.01
N LEU A 502 42.15 -106.56 -126.96
CA LEU A 502 41.21 -107.57 -126.44
C LEU A 502 40.51 -106.99 -125.18
N GLU A 503 39.92 -105.80 -125.21
CA GLU A 503 38.53 -105.53 -125.62
C GLU A 503 37.51 -106.66 -125.39
N GLU A 504 36.43 -106.23 -124.78
CA GLU A 504 35.09 -106.69 -125.13
C GLU A 504 34.71 -108.17 -124.97
N LYS A 505 35.32 -108.92 -124.03
CA LYS A 505 34.58 -109.99 -123.31
C LYS A 505 34.93 -110.10 -121.83
N THR A 506 34.43 -109.22 -121.00
CA THR A 506 33.09 -108.62 -120.97
C THR A 506 31.98 -109.46 -120.41
N LEU A 507 31.56 -109.00 -119.27
CA LEU A 507 30.28 -108.30 -119.06
C LEU A 507 30.20 -107.94 -117.56
N GLU A 508 31.19 -108.37 -116.77
CA GLU A 508 31.07 -108.48 -115.32
C GLU A 508 31.55 -107.23 -114.57
N CYS A 509 32.38 -106.40 -115.20
CA CYS A 509 32.71 -105.06 -114.74
C CYS A 509 31.63 -104.00 -115.05
N GLN A 510 30.44 -104.35 -115.57
CA GLN A 510 29.51 -103.32 -116.07
C GLN A 510 28.43 -102.88 -115.07
N ASN A 511 27.87 -103.76 -114.25
CA ASN A 511 26.66 -103.40 -113.51
C ASN A 511 26.84 -103.13 -112.01
N LYS A 512 28.04 -103.27 -111.43
CA LYS A 512 28.25 -102.98 -109.99
C LYS A 512 29.32 -101.93 -109.63
N CYS A 513 30.18 -101.47 -110.55
CA CYS A 513 31.16 -100.40 -110.25
C CYS A 513 30.86 -99.03 -110.93
N GLN A 514 30.08 -98.93 -112.02
CA GLN A 514 29.83 -97.65 -112.72
C GLN A 514 28.68 -96.78 -112.16
N GLU A 515 27.75 -97.36 -111.39
CA GLU A 515 26.57 -96.62 -110.89
C GLU A 515 26.86 -95.81 -109.61
N ASN A 516 27.96 -96.08 -108.90
CA ASN A 516 28.30 -95.38 -107.66
C ASN A 516 29.15 -94.09 -107.86
N GLU A 517 29.75 -93.87 -109.03
CA GLU A 517 30.60 -92.68 -109.26
C GLU A 517 29.97 -91.59 -110.17
N LYS A 518 28.87 -91.85 -110.94
CA LYS A 518 28.33 -90.91 -111.96
C LYS A 518 27.13 -90.00 -111.59
N LEU A 519 26.16 -90.37 -110.73
CA LEU A 519 25.00 -89.50 -110.36
C LEU A 519 25.40 -88.18 -109.66
N MET A 520 26.60 -88.12 -109.09
CA MET A 520 27.12 -87.03 -108.27
C MET A 520 27.44 -85.76 -109.06
N SER A 521 28.15 -85.92 -110.17
CA SER A 521 28.65 -84.75 -110.88
C SER A 521 27.54 -83.88 -111.49
N ILE A 522 26.31 -84.40 -111.66
CA ILE A 522 25.21 -83.73 -112.38
C ILE A 522 24.27 -82.91 -111.47
N GLN A 523 24.01 -83.32 -110.22
CA GLN A 523 23.10 -82.61 -109.31
C GLN A 523 23.56 -81.17 -108.97
N GLU A 524 24.87 -80.97 -108.89
CA GLU A 524 25.48 -79.71 -108.44
C GLU A 524 25.30 -78.57 -109.43
N GLU A 525 25.34 -78.90 -110.72
CA GLU A 525 25.21 -77.87 -111.72
C GLU A 525 23.84 -77.18 -111.63
N LEU A 526 22.77 -77.92 -111.31
CA LEU A 526 21.41 -77.37 -111.27
C LEU A 526 21.10 -76.55 -110.02
N THR A 527 21.89 -76.69 -108.96
CA THR A 527 21.79 -75.83 -107.77
C THR A 527 22.51 -74.51 -107.95
N SER A 528 23.64 -74.48 -108.67
CA SER A 528 24.35 -73.21 -108.95
C SER A 528 23.48 -72.23 -109.72
N LYS A 529 22.71 -72.71 -110.71
CA LYS A 529 21.82 -71.85 -111.51
C LYS A 529 20.64 -71.27 -110.73
N LEU A 530 20.26 -71.86 -109.60
CA LEU A 530 19.21 -71.33 -108.74
C LEU A 530 19.64 -70.00 -108.08
N THR A 531 20.91 -69.91 -107.68
CA THR A 531 21.37 -68.85 -106.78
C THR A 531 21.52 -67.47 -107.45
N GLU A 532 21.99 -67.42 -108.69
CA GLU A 532 22.17 -66.17 -109.41
C GLU A 532 20.82 -65.59 -109.89
N ALA A 533 19.83 -66.46 -110.15
CA ALA A 533 18.48 -66.04 -110.51
C ALA A 533 17.75 -65.36 -109.33
N GLU A 534 17.97 -65.81 -108.09
CA GLU A 534 17.31 -65.28 -106.89
C GLU A 534 17.74 -63.85 -106.52
N THR A 535 18.98 -63.44 -106.79
CA THR A 535 19.46 -62.10 -106.42
C THR A 535 18.85 -60.97 -107.24
N ASN A 536 18.48 -61.23 -108.49
CA ASN A 536 17.96 -60.19 -109.38
C ASN A 536 16.48 -59.86 -109.12
N VAL A 537 15.69 -60.85 -108.70
CA VAL A 537 14.26 -60.67 -108.38
C VAL A 537 14.07 -59.69 -107.21
N ASN A 538 14.96 -59.72 -106.22
CA ASN A 538 14.82 -58.85 -105.06
C ASN A 538 15.12 -57.36 -105.35
N HIS A 539 16.02 -57.05 -106.29
CA HIS A 539 16.43 -55.65 -106.54
C HIS A 539 15.34 -54.81 -107.23
N LEU A 540 14.56 -55.39 -108.14
CA LEU A 540 13.51 -54.65 -108.87
C LEU A 540 12.26 -54.38 -108.03
N GLN A 541 11.94 -55.23 -107.04
CA GLN A 541 10.76 -55.05 -106.19
C GLN A 541 10.80 -53.77 -105.34
N THR A 542 11.97 -53.34 -104.84
CA THR A 542 12.08 -52.16 -103.98
C THR A 542 11.81 -50.81 -104.67
N LYS A 543 11.96 -50.72 -106.00
CA LYS A 543 11.78 -49.44 -106.71
C LYS A 543 10.32 -49.17 -107.10
N LEU A 544 9.52 -50.22 -107.32
CA LEU A 544 8.14 -50.06 -107.74
C LEU A 544 7.27 -49.46 -106.62
N THR A 545 7.50 -49.88 -105.37
CA THR A 545 6.67 -49.48 -104.23
C THR A 545 6.71 -47.98 -103.91
N GLN A 546 7.79 -47.27 -104.25
CA GLN A 546 7.91 -45.84 -103.96
C GLN A 546 7.06 -44.93 -104.86
N ALA A 547 6.67 -45.38 -106.06
CA ALA A 547 5.93 -44.53 -107.00
C ALA A 547 4.41 -44.53 -106.75
N GLU A 548 3.85 -45.63 -106.24
CA GLU A 548 2.42 -45.79 -106.03
C GLU A 548 1.88 -44.89 -104.90
N GLU A 549 2.70 -44.59 -103.90
CA GLU A 549 2.29 -43.72 -102.78
C GLU A 549 1.95 -42.28 -103.22
N ILE A 550 2.66 -41.73 -104.20
CA ILE A 550 2.52 -40.31 -104.59
C ILE A 550 1.19 -40.03 -105.32
N ILE A 551 0.65 -41.01 -106.06
CA ILE A 551 -0.55 -40.79 -106.88
C ILE A 551 -1.81 -40.77 -106.02
N GLU A 552 -1.86 -41.61 -104.99
CA GLU A 552 -3.04 -41.72 -104.13
C GLU A 552 -3.29 -40.41 -103.35
N GLU A 553 -2.25 -39.60 -103.13
CA GLU A 553 -2.37 -38.29 -102.49
C GLU A 553 -3.13 -37.23 -103.32
N TYR A 554 -3.13 -37.31 -104.65
CA TYR A 554 -3.78 -36.27 -105.48
C TYR A 554 -5.28 -36.49 -105.66
N LYS A 555 -5.75 -37.75 -105.76
CA LYS A 555 -7.18 -38.04 -105.93
C LYS A 555 -7.98 -37.68 -104.70
N GLY A 556 -7.41 -37.95 -103.51
CA GLY A 556 -8.02 -37.53 -102.25
C GLY A 556 -8.34 -36.03 -102.21
N ARG A 557 -7.59 -35.16 -102.91
CA ARG A 557 -7.79 -33.71 -102.84
C ARG A 557 -9.06 -33.18 -103.52
N MET A 558 -9.62 -33.88 -104.49
CA MET A 558 -10.70 -33.32 -105.30
C MET A 558 -12.11 -33.63 -104.76
N ASP A 559 -12.33 -34.86 -104.29
CA ASP A 559 -13.61 -35.24 -103.67
C ASP A 559 -13.90 -34.42 -102.40
N ILE A 560 -12.84 -33.94 -101.77
CA ILE A 560 -12.90 -32.97 -100.68
C ILE A 560 -13.63 -31.69 -101.13
N SER A 561 -13.24 -31.06 -102.24
CA SER A 561 -13.81 -29.76 -102.66
C SER A 561 -15.29 -29.80 -103.05
N ARG A 562 -15.76 -30.92 -103.61
CA ARG A 562 -17.18 -31.04 -103.99
C ARG A 562 -18.08 -31.20 -102.78
N SER A 563 -17.64 -31.97 -101.79
CA SER A 563 -18.34 -32.09 -100.51
C SER A 563 -18.47 -30.71 -99.84
N GLU A 564 -17.45 -29.86 -99.95
CA GLU A 564 -17.45 -28.51 -99.38
C GLU A 564 -18.61 -27.64 -99.89
N ALA A 565 -18.94 -27.66 -101.18
CA ALA A 565 -19.96 -26.77 -101.75
C ALA A 565 -21.40 -27.09 -101.30
N ASN A 566 -21.82 -28.36 -101.31
CA ASN A 566 -23.17 -28.74 -100.85
C ASN A 566 -23.36 -28.45 -99.36
N ASN A 567 -22.28 -28.63 -98.59
CA ASN A 567 -22.25 -28.24 -97.20
C ASN A 567 -22.57 -26.75 -97.04
N THR A 568 -22.15 -25.85 -97.95
CA THR A 568 -22.44 -24.41 -97.84
C THR A 568 -23.93 -24.03 -97.97
N LEU A 569 -24.70 -24.70 -98.83
CA LEU A 569 -26.12 -24.37 -99.03
C LEU A 569 -26.99 -24.86 -97.87
N SER A 570 -26.76 -26.10 -97.42
CA SER A 570 -27.40 -26.62 -96.20
C SER A 570 -27.09 -25.71 -95.01
N LEU A 571 -25.86 -25.19 -94.95
CA LEU A 571 -25.46 -24.23 -93.94
C LEU A 571 -26.32 -22.95 -94.00
N LEU A 572 -26.63 -22.43 -95.19
CA LEU A 572 -27.34 -21.16 -95.33
C LEU A 572 -28.83 -21.24 -94.92
N GLU A 573 -29.52 -22.33 -95.23
CA GLU A 573 -30.89 -22.56 -94.73
C GLU A 573 -30.91 -22.73 -93.20
N GLU A 574 -29.92 -23.46 -92.68
CA GLU A 574 -29.73 -23.58 -91.24
C GLU A 574 -29.47 -22.21 -90.62
N GLN A 575 -28.65 -21.36 -91.24
CA GLN A 575 -28.42 -19.97 -90.81
C GLN A 575 -29.71 -19.13 -90.80
N GLN A 576 -30.61 -19.30 -91.76
CA GLN A 576 -31.86 -18.52 -91.78
C GLN A 576 -32.85 -18.95 -90.68
N LYS A 577 -32.99 -20.27 -90.47
CA LYS A 577 -33.78 -20.79 -89.34
C LYS A 577 -33.17 -20.37 -88.01
N GLN A 578 -31.85 -20.40 -87.91
CA GLN A 578 -31.12 -19.87 -86.76
C GLN A 578 -31.40 -18.37 -86.58
N ASN A 579 -31.37 -17.54 -87.63
CA ASN A 579 -31.68 -16.11 -87.52
C ASN A 579 -33.10 -15.83 -87.00
N SER A 580 -34.13 -16.52 -87.51
CA SER A 580 -35.51 -16.34 -86.99
C SER A 580 -35.67 -16.86 -85.56
N ARG A 581 -34.88 -17.85 -85.16
CA ARG A 581 -34.81 -18.33 -83.77
C ARG A 581 -34.11 -17.29 -82.88
N ILE A 582 -32.97 -16.76 -83.31
CA ILE A 582 -32.22 -15.70 -82.63
C ILE A 582 -33.09 -14.46 -82.44
N GLN A 583 -33.91 -14.09 -83.43
CA GLN A 583 -34.81 -12.94 -83.32
C GLN A 583 -35.87 -13.12 -82.23
N ARG A 584 -36.55 -14.29 -82.20
CA ARG A 584 -37.53 -14.61 -81.14
C ARG A 584 -36.87 -14.73 -79.77
N GLU A 585 -35.71 -15.39 -79.69
CA GLU A 585 -34.91 -15.45 -78.47
C GLU A 585 -34.53 -14.03 -78.03
N GLY A 586 -34.18 -13.15 -78.96
CA GLY A 586 -33.90 -11.73 -78.70
C GLY A 586 -35.11 -10.93 -78.19
N GLU A 587 -36.31 -11.19 -78.69
CA GLU A 587 -37.56 -10.57 -78.19
C GLU A 587 -37.93 -11.08 -76.79
N ASP A 588 -37.84 -12.39 -76.57
CA ASP A 588 -38.05 -13.01 -75.25
C ASP A 588 -37.02 -12.51 -74.23
N GLU A 589 -35.76 -12.41 -74.63
CA GLU A 589 -34.69 -11.82 -73.83
C GLU A 589 -34.94 -10.35 -73.55
N LEU A 590 -35.36 -9.58 -74.56
CA LEU A 590 -35.72 -8.17 -74.40
C LEU A 590 -36.86 -8.00 -73.40
N ASP A 591 -37.90 -8.83 -73.44
CA ASP A 591 -39.01 -8.78 -72.50
C ASP A 591 -38.63 -9.26 -71.10
N LYS A 592 -37.76 -10.28 -70.99
CA LYS A 592 -37.14 -10.65 -69.71
C LYS A 592 -36.30 -9.51 -69.15
N VAL A 593 -35.57 -8.78 -69.99
CA VAL A 593 -34.78 -7.60 -69.61
C VAL A 593 -35.71 -6.47 -69.18
N LYS A 594 -36.79 -6.17 -69.92
CA LYS A 594 -37.79 -5.18 -69.51
C LYS A 594 -38.42 -5.51 -68.16
N LYS A 595 -38.83 -6.77 -67.95
CA LYS A 595 -39.37 -7.23 -66.66
C LYS A 595 -38.34 -7.08 -65.54
N ARG A 596 -37.08 -7.48 -65.78
CA ARG A 596 -35.98 -7.28 -64.83
C ARG A 596 -35.72 -5.80 -64.53
N LEU A 597 -35.74 -4.93 -65.54
CA LEU A 597 -35.56 -3.48 -65.38
C LEU A 597 -36.73 -2.84 -64.63
N HIS A 598 -37.96 -3.26 -64.91
CA HIS A 598 -39.15 -2.78 -64.20
C HIS A 598 -39.17 -3.24 -62.75
N GLN A 599 -38.85 -4.51 -62.48
CA GLN A 599 -38.65 -5.01 -61.12
C GLN A 599 -37.54 -4.22 -60.43
N ARG A 600 -36.44 -3.95 -61.12
CA ARG A 600 -35.35 -3.13 -60.58
C ARG A 600 -35.81 -1.71 -60.25
N LEU A 601 -36.65 -1.11 -61.09
CA LEU A 601 -37.24 0.21 -60.80
C LEU A 601 -38.13 0.18 -59.55
N LEU A 602 -38.98 -0.84 -59.39
CA LEU A 602 -39.81 -1.03 -58.19
C LEU A 602 -38.97 -1.24 -56.92
N GLU A 603 -37.85 -1.96 -57.02
CA GLU A 603 -36.89 -2.10 -55.93
C GLU A 603 -36.16 -0.78 -55.59
N LEU A 604 -35.96 0.10 -56.57
CA LEU A 604 -35.27 1.38 -56.40
C LEU A 604 -36.20 2.49 -55.87
N GLU A 605 -37.51 2.44 -56.15
CA GLU A 605 -38.51 3.44 -55.75
C GLU A 605 -38.53 3.77 -54.23
N PRO A 606 -38.45 2.80 -53.30
CA PRO A 606 -38.43 3.10 -51.86
C PRO A 606 -37.05 3.50 -51.33
N LEU A 607 -35.95 3.32 -52.09
CA LEU A 607 -34.59 3.60 -51.60
C LEU A 607 -34.39 5.05 -51.14
N PRO A 608 -34.90 6.09 -51.83
CA PRO A 608 -34.75 7.47 -51.38
C PRO A 608 -35.47 7.75 -50.06
N GLU A 609 -36.64 7.16 -49.84
CA GLU A 609 -37.38 7.33 -48.59
C GLU A 609 -36.72 6.54 -47.44
N MET A 610 -36.21 5.33 -47.72
CA MET A 610 -35.37 4.60 -46.77
C MET A 610 -34.06 5.35 -46.46
N LEU A 611 -33.43 5.96 -47.46
CA LEU A 611 -32.25 6.79 -47.27
C LEU A 611 -32.61 8.00 -46.39
N LYS A 612 -33.67 8.75 -46.71
CA LYS A 612 -34.11 9.88 -45.90
C LYS A 612 -34.44 9.51 -44.46
N THR A 613 -35.09 8.36 -44.24
CA THR A 613 -35.39 7.88 -42.88
C THR A 613 -34.15 7.42 -42.14
N THR A 614 -33.18 6.81 -42.81
CA THR A 614 -31.89 6.45 -42.21
C THR A 614 -31.02 7.68 -41.95
N GLU A 615 -31.00 8.67 -42.84
CA GLU A 615 -30.36 9.98 -42.64
C GLU A 615 -30.95 10.72 -41.43
N LEU A 616 -32.28 10.76 -41.29
CA LEU A 616 -32.93 11.34 -40.10
C LEU A 616 -32.56 10.59 -38.83
N LYS A 617 -32.54 9.25 -38.86
CA LYS A 617 -32.10 8.45 -37.70
C LYS A 617 -30.63 8.70 -37.35
N VAL A 618 -29.76 8.83 -38.36
CA VAL A 618 -28.35 9.18 -38.17
C VAL A 618 -28.25 10.56 -37.54
N GLN A 619 -28.98 11.55 -38.04
CA GLN A 619 -29.03 12.90 -37.46
C GLN A 619 -29.51 12.88 -36.00
N ASP A 620 -30.54 12.09 -35.68
CA ASP A 620 -31.01 11.92 -34.30
C ASP A 620 -29.94 11.26 -33.42
N PHE A 621 -29.23 10.26 -33.92
CA PHE A 621 -28.11 9.63 -33.20
C PHE A 621 -26.92 10.58 -33.02
N GLU A 622 -26.59 11.40 -34.01
CA GLU A 622 -25.57 12.45 -33.91
C GLU A 622 -25.93 13.49 -32.86
N GLN A 623 -27.20 13.93 -32.81
CA GLN A 623 -27.67 14.84 -31.77
C GLN A 623 -27.59 14.21 -30.37
N GLN A 624 -27.99 12.95 -30.22
CA GLN A 624 -27.87 12.22 -28.95
C GLN A 624 -26.42 12.03 -28.53
N LEU A 625 -25.53 11.72 -29.48
CA LEU A 625 -24.10 11.61 -29.24
C LEU A 625 -23.54 12.95 -28.77
N HIS A 626 -23.84 14.05 -29.46
CA HIS A 626 -23.41 15.39 -29.04
C HIS A 626 -23.91 15.80 -27.65
N LEU A 627 -25.16 15.45 -27.30
CA LEU A 627 -25.66 15.68 -25.95
C LEU A 627 -24.92 14.82 -24.91
N SER A 628 -24.59 13.58 -25.25
CA SER A 628 -23.78 12.69 -24.41
C SER A 628 -22.35 13.21 -24.25
N GLU A 629 -21.72 13.66 -25.32
CA GLU A 629 -20.39 14.28 -25.32
C GLU A 629 -20.36 15.54 -24.47
N ARG A 630 -21.36 16.43 -24.60
CA ARG A 630 -21.47 17.62 -23.75
C ARG A 630 -21.59 17.24 -22.28
N LYS A 631 -22.50 16.31 -21.93
CA LYS A 631 -22.61 15.79 -20.56
C LYS A 631 -21.30 15.17 -20.08
N ASN A 632 -20.58 14.45 -20.94
CA ASN A 632 -19.29 13.86 -20.61
C ASN A 632 -18.24 14.96 -20.34
N THR A 633 -18.19 16.02 -21.16
CA THR A 633 -17.29 17.16 -20.91
C THR A 633 -17.63 17.91 -19.63
N GLU A 634 -18.91 18.07 -19.29
CA GLU A 634 -19.36 18.65 -18.03
C GLU A 634 -18.97 17.76 -16.84
N ASN A 635 -19.16 16.45 -16.96
CA ASN A 635 -18.72 15.48 -15.96
C ASN A 635 -17.19 15.50 -15.78
N ILE A 636 -16.42 15.57 -16.87
CA ILE A 636 -14.96 15.70 -16.81
C ILE A 636 -14.56 16.99 -16.08
N LYS A 637 -15.21 18.12 -16.36
CA LYS A 637 -14.98 19.39 -15.64
C LYS A 637 -15.33 19.28 -14.15
N LEU A 638 -16.45 18.63 -13.83
CA LEU A 638 -16.86 18.40 -12.44
C LEU A 638 -15.87 17.49 -11.71
N ILE A 639 -15.44 16.40 -12.35
CA ILE A 639 -14.41 15.51 -11.82
C ILE A 639 -13.12 16.29 -11.59
N ALA A 640 -12.64 17.07 -12.56
CA ALA A 640 -11.44 17.88 -12.39
C ALA A 640 -11.57 18.88 -11.22
N GLY A 641 -12.72 19.54 -11.07
CA GLY A 641 -12.98 20.43 -9.94
C GLY A 641 -13.05 19.69 -8.59
N LEU A 642 -13.60 18.49 -8.56
CA LEU A 642 -13.60 17.64 -7.37
C LEU A 642 -12.20 17.11 -7.03
N THR A 643 -11.41 16.73 -8.04
CA THR A 643 -10.01 16.30 -7.87
C THR A 643 -9.17 17.43 -7.30
N SER A 644 -9.27 18.66 -7.83
CA SER A 644 -8.55 19.82 -7.28
C SER A 644 -8.96 20.15 -5.84
N LYS A 645 -10.25 20.03 -5.50
CA LYS A 645 -10.71 20.17 -4.11
C LYS A 645 -10.16 19.07 -3.20
N LEU A 646 -10.08 17.84 -3.70
CA LEU A 646 -9.51 16.71 -2.98
C LEU A 646 -8.01 16.91 -2.75
N GLU A 647 -7.27 17.35 -3.77
CA GLU A 647 -5.86 17.72 -3.67
C GLU A 647 -5.65 18.81 -2.61
N HIS A 648 -6.45 19.88 -2.63
CA HIS A 648 -6.37 20.94 -1.63
C HIS A 648 -6.68 20.44 -0.21
N VAL A 649 -7.72 19.62 -0.03
CA VAL A 649 -8.03 19.00 1.28
C VAL A 649 -6.90 18.06 1.70
N ASN A 650 -6.26 17.37 0.77
CA ASN A 650 -5.13 16.50 1.05
C ASN A 650 -3.90 17.29 1.47
N GLU A 651 -3.61 18.43 0.85
CA GLU A 651 -2.58 19.38 1.28
C GLU A 651 -2.85 19.88 2.71
N MET A 652 -4.06 20.34 3.00
CA MET A 652 -4.47 20.75 4.36
C MET A 652 -4.36 19.61 5.38
N LEU A 653 -4.67 18.38 4.97
CA LEU A 653 -4.51 17.20 5.82
C LEU A 653 -3.03 16.89 6.08
N GLU A 654 -2.16 17.00 5.08
CA GLU A 654 -0.72 16.82 5.26
C GLU A 654 -0.11 17.92 6.14
N GLU A 655 -0.53 19.18 5.98
CA GLU A 655 -0.15 20.26 6.89
C GLU A 655 -0.61 19.98 8.33
N ALA A 656 -1.85 19.54 8.52
CA ALA A 656 -2.35 19.17 9.85
C ALA A 656 -1.61 17.97 10.45
N LYS A 657 -1.23 16.98 9.63
CA LYS A 657 -0.39 15.85 10.06
C LYS A 657 1.01 16.31 10.46
N GLN A 658 1.61 17.22 9.70
CA GLN A 658 2.93 17.79 10.01
C GLN A 658 2.88 18.57 11.34
N MET A 659 1.89 19.45 11.52
CA MET A 659 1.68 20.15 12.80
C MET A 659 1.49 19.18 13.97
N ASN A 660 0.74 18.10 13.77
CA ASN A 660 0.56 17.08 14.79
C ASN A 660 1.87 16.33 15.11
N GLN A 661 2.70 16.04 14.11
CA GLN A 661 4.04 15.48 14.34
C GLN A 661 4.91 16.43 15.15
N GLU A 662 4.92 17.72 14.83
CA GLU A 662 5.64 18.75 15.60
C GLU A 662 5.16 18.82 17.05
N TYR A 663 3.85 18.80 17.30
CA TYR A 663 3.30 18.74 18.66
C TYR A 663 3.63 17.44 19.40
N VAL A 664 3.70 16.30 18.70
CA VAL A 664 4.12 15.02 19.29
C VAL A 664 5.59 15.06 19.67
N GLU A 665 6.45 15.64 18.83
CA GLU A 665 7.87 15.84 19.12
C GLU A 665 8.10 16.81 20.29
N GLU A 666 7.37 17.92 20.33
CA GLU A 666 7.39 18.86 21.46
C GLU A 666 6.93 18.19 22.75
N ASN A 667 5.82 17.46 22.72
CA ASN A 667 5.34 16.69 23.87
C ASN A 667 6.36 15.64 24.32
N ARG A 668 7.05 14.98 23.39
CA ARG A 668 8.13 14.03 23.71
C ARG A 668 9.30 14.72 24.38
N SER A 669 9.70 15.90 23.89
CA SER A 669 10.75 16.72 24.48
C SER A 669 10.38 17.18 25.90
N LEU A 670 9.14 17.65 26.09
CA LEU A 670 8.61 18.04 27.40
C LEU A 670 8.57 16.86 28.38
N ARG A 671 8.11 15.68 27.95
CA ARG A 671 8.17 14.45 28.77
C ARG A 671 9.59 14.10 29.17
N ASN A 672 10.54 14.11 28.25
CA ASN A 672 11.96 13.86 28.57
C ASN A 672 12.51 14.86 29.61
N LYS A 673 12.06 16.13 29.55
CA LYS A 673 12.44 17.15 30.52
C LYS A 673 11.82 16.89 31.89
N VAL A 674 10.56 16.47 31.95
CA VAL A 674 9.89 16.02 33.17
C VAL A 674 10.63 14.82 33.77
N ASP A 675 10.89 13.76 33.01
CA ASP A 675 11.63 12.58 33.49
C ASP A 675 13.02 12.92 34.03
N THR A 676 13.67 13.92 33.42
CA THR A 676 14.99 14.40 33.87
C THR A 676 14.88 15.17 35.18
N LEU A 677 13.84 15.98 35.36
CA LEU A 677 13.58 16.70 36.61
C LEU A 677 13.16 15.73 37.72
N GLU A 678 12.35 14.72 37.42
CA GLU A 678 11.96 13.67 38.38
C GLU A 678 13.17 12.87 38.86
N ARG A 679 14.08 12.47 37.95
CA ARG A 679 15.34 11.82 38.33
C ARG A 679 16.19 12.69 39.26
N LYS A 680 16.35 13.98 38.94
CA LYS A 680 17.08 14.93 39.81
C LYS A 680 16.41 15.10 41.17
N PHE A 681 15.08 15.16 41.19
CA PHE A 681 14.33 15.26 42.44
C PHE A 681 14.54 14.03 43.33
N LEU A 682 14.49 12.82 42.74
CA LEU A 682 14.78 11.57 43.46
C LEU A 682 16.22 11.53 43.99
N GLU A 683 17.20 11.96 43.18
CA GLU A 683 18.60 12.04 43.60
C GLU A 683 18.80 12.99 44.79
N VAL A 684 18.22 14.19 44.75
CA VAL A 684 18.27 15.14 45.86
C VAL A 684 17.53 14.62 47.09
N THR A 685 16.42 13.92 46.90
CA THR A 685 15.67 13.29 48.00
C THR A 685 16.51 12.21 48.69
N GLU A 686 17.24 11.42 47.92
CA GLU A 686 18.13 10.40 48.45
C GLU A 686 19.34 11.03 49.18
N GLN A 687 19.95 12.07 48.60
CA GLN A 687 21.01 12.84 49.26
C GLN A 687 20.52 13.44 50.59
N ASN A 688 19.31 14.00 50.63
CA ASN A 688 18.72 14.50 51.87
C ASN A 688 18.52 13.37 52.89
N ARG A 689 18.07 12.19 52.46
CA ARG A 689 17.93 11.02 53.34
C ARG A 689 19.28 10.62 53.93
N GLU A 690 20.34 10.55 53.12
CA GLU A 690 21.70 10.24 53.56
C GLU A 690 22.23 11.27 54.56
N LEU A 691 22.04 12.56 54.29
CA LEU A 691 22.39 13.64 55.22
C LEU A 691 21.67 13.50 56.56
N MET A 692 20.35 13.20 56.55
CA MET A 692 19.59 12.96 57.77
C MET A 692 20.12 11.75 58.56
N THR A 693 20.50 10.66 57.90
CA THR A 693 21.14 9.52 58.60
C THR A 693 22.50 9.90 59.18
N THR A 694 23.26 10.74 58.48
CA THR A 694 24.57 11.23 58.95
C THR A 694 24.41 12.13 60.17
N ILE A 695 23.43 13.04 60.15
CA ILE A 695 23.08 13.89 61.30
C ILE A 695 22.70 13.01 62.49
N SER A 696 21.82 12.03 62.30
CA SER A 696 21.40 11.11 63.38
C SER A 696 22.59 10.38 64.02
N LYS A 697 23.54 9.88 63.22
CA LYS A 697 24.78 9.24 63.72
C LYS A 697 25.68 10.22 64.47
N ARG A 698 25.76 11.48 64.01
CA ARG A 698 26.53 12.54 64.68
C ARG A 698 25.89 12.92 66.01
N GLU A 699 24.56 13.04 66.07
CA GLU A 699 23.80 13.27 67.30
C GLU A 699 24.02 12.15 68.32
N GLU A 700 23.99 10.89 67.88
CA GLU A 700 24.31 9.73 68.73
C GLU A 700 25.75 9.80 69.28
N THR A 701 26.71 10.14 68.43
CA THR A 701 28.12 10.31 68.83
C THR A 701 28.28 11.45 69.85
N ILE A 702 27.61 12.59 69.64
CA ILE A 702 27.59 13.71 70.58
C ILE A 702 27.00 13.26 71.92
N ARG A 703 25.89 12.52 71.89
CA ARG A 703 25.25 11.98 73.10
C ARG A 703 26.20 11.07 73.89
N LEU A 704 26.88 10.15 73.21
CA LEU A 704 27.88 9.26 73.84
C LEU A 704 29.06 10.05 74.43
N ASN A 705 29.57 11.06 73.70
CA ASN A 705 30.64 11.91 74.19
C ASN A 705 30.21 12.74 75.41
N ASN A 706 28.97 13.25 75.44
CA ASN A 706 28.43 13.96 76.60
C ASN A 706 28.37 13.06 77.82
N VAL A 707 27.88 11.81 77.69
CA VAL A 707 27.88 10.84 78.80
C VAL A 707 29.31 10.58 79.28
N ARG A 708 30.27 10.36 78.37
CA ARG A 708 31.68 10.17 78.73
C ARG A 708 32.29 11.40 79.41
N LEU A 709 31.90 12.60 78.98
CA LEU A 709 32.34 13.85 79.61
C LEU A 709 31.76 13.98 81.02
N GLU A 710 30.50 13.61 81.23
CA GLU A 710 29.87 13.56 82.55
C GLU A 710 30.59 12.56 83.47
N GLU A 711 30.90 11.35 82.99
CA GLU A 711 31.70 10.36 83.72
C GLU A 711 33.08 10.92 84.10
N LYS A 712 33.80 11.55 83.16
CA LYS A 712 35.10 12.17 83.46
C LYS A 712 35.00 13.36 84.40
N THR A 713 33.90 14.11 84.34
CA THR A 713 33.63 15.18 85.28
C THR A 713 33.40 14.61 86.68
N GLN A 714 32.64 13.51 86.80
CA GLN A 714 32.44 12.80 88.07
C GLN A 714 33.73 12.19 88.62
N GLU A 715 34.54 11.55 87.78
CA GLU A 715 35.87 11.06 88.16
C GLU A 715 36.77 12.21 88.65
N THR A 716 36.80 13.33 87.93
CA THR A 716 37.58 14.51 88.31
C THR A 716 37.10 15.06 89.65
N MET A 717 35.78 15.19 89.85
CA MET A 717 35.23 15.60 91.13
C MET A 717 35.65 14.65 92.26
N SER A 718 35.59 13.33 92.05
CA SER A 718 36.04 12.33 93.02
C SER A 718 37.53 12.44 93.33
N LEU A 719 38.38 12.59 92.31
CA LEU A 719 39.83 12.78 92.49
C LEU A 719 40.15 14.10 93.18
N THR A 720 39.44 15.19 92.86
CA THR A 720 39.57 16.47 93.57
C THR A 720 39.22 16.30 95.04
N HIS A 721 38.11 15.63 95.37
CA HIS A 721 37.76 15.34 96.77
C HIS A 721 38.83 14.46 97.46
N GLN A 722 39.37 13.45 96.76
CA GLN A 722 40.46 12.63 97.30
C GLN A 722 41.75 13.44 97.54
N LEU A 723 42.11 14.32 96.61
CA LEU A 723 43.26 15.21 96.74
C LEU A 723 43.06 16.21 97.89
N GLU A 724 41.88 16.81 98.02
CA GLU A 724 41.54 17.71 99.12
C GLU A 724 41.68 16.99 100.48
N ASN A 725 41.17 15.76 100.59
CA ASN A 725 41.33 14.94 101.78
C ASN A 725 42.81 14.59 102.06
N ALA A 726 43.58 14.16 101.05
CA ALA A 726 45.00 13.85 101.21
C ALA A 726 45.84 15.08 101.57
N LEU A 727 45.52 16.25 101.01
CA LEU A 727 46.14 17.52 101.37
C LEU A 727 45.79 17.91 102.81
N GLN A 728 44.55 17.66 103.26
CA GLN A 728 44.14 17.87 104.64
C GLN A 728 44.91 16.94 105.59
N ASP A 729 45.03 15.65 105.26
CA ASP A 729 45.80 14.67 106.04
C ASP A 729 47.30 15.01 106.08
N LEU A 730 47.90 15.40 104.95
CA LEU A 730 49.30 15.85 104.89
C LEU A 730 49.52 17.12 105.70
N LYS A 731 48.58 18.08 105.67
CA LYS A 731 48.63 19.27 106.53
C LYS A 731 48.59 18.87 108.01
N GLN A 732 47.70 17.95 108.40
CA GLN A 732 47.65 17.44 109.78
C GLN A 732 48.93 16.68 110.17
N GLN A 733 49.46 15.82 109.29
CA GLN A 733 50.69 15.05 109.55
C GLN A 733 51.91 15.96 109.63
N SER A 734 52.03 16.94 108.73
CA SER A 734 53.10 17.96 108.75
C SER A 734 53.06 18.77 110.03
N SER A 735 51.88 19.24 110.46
CA SER A 735 51.69 19.87 111.77
C SER A 735 52.20 18.97 112.89
N SER A 736 51.80 17.69 112.91
CA SER A 736 52.26 16.73 113.94
C SER A 736 53.77 16.42 113.89
N PHE A 737 54.41 16.46 112.72
CA PHE A 737 55.84 16.24 112.56
C PHE A 737 56.63 17.47 112.97
N HIS A 738 56.15 18.66 112.59
CA HIS A 738 56.71 19.93 113.01
C HIS A 738 56.71 20.04 114.54
N ASP A 739 55.59 19.71 115.20
CA ASP A 739 55.51 19.66 116.66
C ASP A 739 56.52 18.67 117.28
N ARG A 740 56.73 17.51 116.65
CA ARG A 740 57.74 16.51 117.07
C ARG A 740 59.18 16.98 116.85
N VAL A 741 59.48 17.62 115.73
CA VAL A 741 60.82 18.16 115.44
C VAL A 741 61.14 19.29 116.39
N ILE A 742 60.21 20.23 116.63
CA ILE A 742 60.38 21.28 117.63
C ILE A 742 60.69 20.66 119.00
N SER A 743 59.99 19.58 119.37
CA SER A 743 60.26 18.86 120.61
C SER A 743 61.67 18.23 120.65
N LYS A 744 62.11 17.56 119.57
CA LYS A 744 63.46 16.97 119.47
C LYS A 744 64.57 18.02 119.42
N GLU A 745 64.36 19.12 118.70
CA GLU A 745 65.29 20.23 118.61
C GLU A 745 65.51 20.86 119.99
N ARG A 746 64.43 21.06 120.77
CA ARG A 746 64.55 21.48 122.17
C ARG A 746 65.41 20.52 123.00
N LEU A 747 65.32 19.21 122.77
CA LEU A 747 66.14 18.21 123.47
C LEU A 747 67.60 18.17 122.99
N SER A 748 67.88 18.31 121.69
CA SER A 748 69.24 18.30 121.17
C SER A 748 69.99 19.60 121.50
N GLN A 749 69.31 20.75 121.43
CA GLN A 749 69.86 22.03 121.91
C GLN A 749 70.26 21.91 123.39
N GLN A 750 69.42 21.27 124.21
CA GLN A 750 69.77 20.99 125.60
C GLN A 750 71.04 20.11 125.71
N LYS A 751 71.21 19.09 124.86
CA LYS A 751 72.37 18.18 124.89
C LYS A 751 73.67 18.80 124.38
N ILE A 752 73.59 19.67 123.37
CA ILE A 752 74.75 20.41 122.84
C ILE A 752 75.36 21.26 123.95
N LEU A 753 74.51 21.99 124.69
CA LEU A 753 74.95 22.79 125.83
C LEU A 753 75.72 21.95 126.87
N ASP A 754 75.29 20.71 127.13
CA ASP A 754 76.01 19.81 128.03
C ASP A 754 77.39 19.36 127.49
N LEU A 755 77.48 19.04 126.20
CA LEU A 755 78.72 18.58 125.56
C LEU A 755 79.75 19.70 125.39
N GLU A 756 79.30 20.91 125.06
CA GLU A 756 80.15 22.10 124.99
C GLU A 756 80.83 22.37 126.34
N CYS A 757 80.13 22.12 127.45
CA CYS A 757 80.69 22.17 128.79
C CYS A 757 81.82 21.13 129.00
N GLN A 758 81.64 19.89 128.53
CA GLN A 758 82.64 18.82 128.66
C GLN A 758 83.89 19.03 127.80
N VAL A 759 83.72 19.45 126.55
CA VAL A 759 84.85 19.72 125.64
C VAL A 759 85.76 20.80 126.22
N ASN A 760 85.17 21.84 126.79
CA ASN A 760 85.94 22.90 127.44
C ASN A 760 86.75 22.38 128.65
N GLN A 761 86.24 21.38 129.38
CA GLN A 761 86.98 20.73 130.47
C GLN A 761 88.17 19.87 129.99
N VAL A 762 88.02 19.10 128.90
CA VAL A 762 89.13 18.26 128.40
C VAL A 762 90.26 19.10 127.80
N LYS A 763 89.91 20.21 127.14
CA LYS A 763 90.88 21.11 126.49
C LYS A 763 91.83 21.76 127.50
N THR A 764 91.36 22.07 128.71
CA THR A 764 92.21 22.62 129.77
C THR A 764 93.22 21.58 130.28
N GLU A 765 92.84 20.30 130.34
CA GLU A 765 93.70 19.22 130.83
C GLU A 765 94.85 18.87 129.86
N VAL A 766 94.58 18.80 128.55
CA VAL A 766 95.62 18.55 127.53
C VAL A 766 96.71 19.62 127.55
N ASN A 767 96.34 20.88 127.76
CA ASN A 767 97.29 21.99 127.82
C ASN A 767 98.20 21.94 129.05
N ARG A 768 97.79 21.26 130.14
CA ARG A 768 98.60 21.05 131.34
C ARG A 768 99.74 20.08 131.06
N VAL A 769 99.44 18.91 130.48
CA VAL A 769 100.40 17.83 130.21
C VAL A 769 101.49 18.24 129.21
N LYS A 770 101.13 19.01 128.17
CA LYS A 770 102.09 19.49 127.17
C LYS A 770 103.24 20.30 127.80
N ARG A 771 102.94 21.18 128.76
CA ARG A 771 103.97 22.03 129.41
C ARG A 771 104.98 21.20 130.20
N GLU A 772 104.51 20.15 130.86
CA GLU A 772 105.33 19.29 131.72
C GLU A 772 106.37 18.48 130.92
N LYS A 773 105.96 18.00 129.74
CA LYS A 773 106.85 17.31 128.79
C LYS A 773 107.99 18.22 128.31
N ASP A 774 107.67 19.45 127.91
CA ASP A 774 108.66 20.38 127.34
C ASP A 774 109.71 20.83 128.38
N GLU A 775 109.37 20.86 129.66
CA GLU A 775 110.30 21.17 130.77
C GLU A 775 111.40 20.11 130.92
N ASN A 776 111.05 18.84 130.74
CA ASN A 776 111.96 17.71 130.94
C ASN A 776 112.98 17.59 129.81
N ASP A 777 112.54 17.80 128.57
CA ASP A 777 113.42 17.76 127.39
C ASP A 777 114.57 18.77 127.50
N ARG A 778 114.30 19.96 128.04
CA ARG A 778 115.33 21.01 128.23
C ARG A 778 116.44 20.59 129.20
N ARG A 779 116.10 19.86 130.27
CA ARG A 779 117.08 19.41 131.28
C ARG A 779 118.05 18.36 130.71
N CYS A 780 117.55 17.44 129.91
CA CYS A 780 118.35 16.36 129.34
C CYS A 780 119.39 16.91 128.35
N ASN A 781 118.96 17.83 127.49
CA ASN A 781 119.83 18.44 126.48
C ASN A 781 121.03 19.21 127.08
N SER A 782 120.83 19.92 128.19
CA SER A 782 121.92 20.69 128.81
C SER A 782 123.06 19.81 129.31
N ARG A 783 122.77 18.60 129.81
CA ARG A 783 123.78 17.69 130.37
C ARG A 783 124.63 16.99 129.32
N LEU A 784 124.05 16.80 128.13
CA LEU A 784 124.70 16.15 126.99
C LEU A 784 125.81 17.06 126.41
N HIS A 785 125.60 18.37 126.43
CA HIS A 785 126.57 19.33 125.91
C HIS A 785 127.86 19.38 126.75
N ASP A 786 127.73 19.41 128.08
CA ASP A 786 128.85 19.54 129.02
C ASP A 786 129.87 18.39 128.95
N LEU A 787 129.40 17.18 128.64
CA LEU A 787 130.26 15.99 128.46
C LEU A 787 131.08 16.05 127.16
N LYS A 788 130.54 16.70 126.14
CA LYS A 788 131.16 16.77 124.82
C LYS A 788 132.47 17.58 124.87
N ASP A 789 132.48 18.69 125.62
CA ASP A 789 133.62 19.61 125.68
C ASP A 789 134.84 19.01 126.42
N ARG A 790 134.63 18.19 127.47
CA ARG A 790 135.74 17.56 128.20
C ARG A 790 136.51 16.55 127.35
N LEU A 791 135.83 15.90 126.40
CA LEU A 791 136.44 14.92 125.50
C LEU A 791 137.41 15.58 124.53
N GLU A 792 137.04 16.75 124.01
CA GLU A 792 137.79 17.49 123.01
C GLU A 792 139.12 18.02 123.58
N GLN A 793 139.12 18.44 124.84
CA GLN A 793 140.32 18.89 125.55
C GLN A 793 141.41 17.80 125.63
N SER A 794 141.01 16.55 125.91
CA SER A 794 141.91 15.38 126.03
C SER A 794 142.62 15.02 124.71
N GLN A 795 141.91 15.15 123.59
CA GLN A 795 142.50 14.86 122.28
C GLN A 795 143.59 15.86 121.89
N SER A 796 143.48 17.13 122.31
CA SER A 796 144.47 18.17 122.01
C SER A 796 145.84 17.90 122.65
N THR A 797 145.87 17.39 123.88
CA THR A 797 147.10 17.00 124.59
C THR A 797 147.83 15.83 123.94
N ASN A 798 147.14 14.97 123.20
CA ASN A 798 147.76 13.84 122.50
C ASN A 798 148.52 14.30 121.24
N ARG A 799 148.02 15.36 120.58
CA ARG A 799 148.61 15.98 119.37
C ARG A 799 149.97 16.64 119.63
N SER A 800 150.22 17.15 120.84
CA SER A 800 151.48 17.82 121.15
C SER A 800 152.64 16.85 121.40
N LEU A 801 152.40 15.66 121.97
CA LEU A 801 153.42 14.63 122.18
C LEU A 801 153.95 14.02 120.88
N GLN A 802 153.08 13.81 119.89
CA GLN A 802 153.47 13.25 118.59
C GLN A 802 154.47 14.16 117.84
N ASN A 803 154.28 15.48 117.90
CA ASN A 803 155.12 16.42 117.16
C ASN A 803 156.56 16.49 117.66
N TYR A 804 156.82 16.27 118.95
CA TYR A 804 158.17 16.29 119.51
C TYR A 804 159.01 15.09 119.03
N VAL A 805 158.39 13.92 118.86
CA VAL A 805 159.05 12.69 118.38
C VAL A 805 159.55 12.85 116.94
N GLN A 806 158.81 13.58 116.10
CA GLN A 806 159.17 13.78 114.69
C GLN A 806 160.47 14.59 114.54
N PHE A 807 160.70 15.56 115.44
CA PHE A 807 161.82 16.50 115.35
C PHE A 807 163.19 15.82 115.54
N LEU A 808 163.30 14.84 116.45
CA LEU A 808 164.56 14.12 116.70
C LEU A 808 165.00 13.21 115.54
N LYS A 809 164.03 12.66 114.78
CA LYS A 809 164.34 11.76 113.65
C LYS A 809 165.05 12.46 112.50
N THR A 810 164.80 13.75 112.30
CA THR A 810 165.29 14.46 111.11
C THR A 810 166.75 14.89 111.25
N SER A 811 167.21 15.28 112.44
CA SER A 811 168.58 15.75 112.65
C SER A 811 169.64 14.68 112.38
N TYR A 812 169.32 13.40 112.58
CA TYR A 812 170.24 12.29 112.31
C TYR A 812 170.44 12.03 110.81
N ARG A 813 169.49 12.46 109.98
CA ARG A 813 169.47 12.18 108.54
C ARG A 813 170.48 13.01 107.74
N ASN A 814 171.00 14.12 108.28
CA ASN A 814 171.82 15.06 107.49
C ASN A 814 173.33 14.82 107.53
N VAL A 815 173.87 14.01 108.45
CA VAL A 815 175.33 13.97 108.67
C VAL A 815 176.04 12.82 107.95
N TYR A 816 175.40 11.67 107.74
CA TYR A 816 176.05 10.52 107.10
C TYR A 816 175.06 9.67 106.29
N GLY A 817 175.37 9.45 105.01
CA GLY A 817 174.89 8.29 104.24
C GLY A 817 173.62 8.48 103.42
N ASP A 818 173.84 8.69 102.12
CA ASP A 818 172.95 8.21 101.06
C ASP A 818 172.65 6.72 101.27
N MET A 819 171.39 6.38 101.47
CA MET A 819 170.75 5.17 100.95
C MET A 819 169.23 5.24 101.17
N THR A 820 168.51 4.92 100.11
CA THR A 820 167.13 4.38 100.04
C THR A 820 165.95 5.26 100.51
N GLU A 821 165.28 5.79 99.49
CA GLU A 821 163.92 5.38 99.10
C GLU A 821 162.84 5.17 100.17
N SER A 822 161.81 6.01 100.00
CA SER A 822 160.42 5.61 99.71
C SER A 822 159.40 5.48 100.84
N PHE A 823 158.21 5.94 100.45
CA PHE A 823 156.88 5.43 100.80
C PHE A 823 156.13 5.92 102.05
N LEU A 824 155.04 6.64 101.73
CA LEU A 824 153.63 6.33 102.02
C LEU A 824 152.82 7.34 102.87
N ARG A 825 151.95 8.04 102.12
CA ARG A 825 150.56 8.50 102.39
C ARG A 825 149.69 7.38 103.04
N PRO A 826 148.40 7.56 103.44
CA PRO A 826 147.50 8.74 103.48
C PRO A 826 146.49 8.72 104.68
N THR A 827 145.40 9.49 104.52
CA THR A 827 143.96 9.19 104.78
C THR A 827 143.25 9.67 106.05
N LEU A 828 142.39 10.67 105.77
CA LEU A 828 140.94 10.78 106.06
C LEU A 828 140.49 10.98 107.52
N PRO A 829 139.45 11.82 107.71
CA PRO A 829 139.23 12.61 108.92
C PRO A 829 138.42 11.90 109.99
#